data_AF-A0A1B7N068-F1
#
_entry.id   AF-A0A1B7N068-F1
#
_cell.length_a   1.000
_cell.length_b   1.000
_cell.length_c   1.000
_cell.angle_alpha   90.00
_cell.angle_beta   90.00
_cell.angle_gamma   90.00
#
_symmetry.space_group_name_H-M   'P 1'
#
loop_
_entity.id
_entity.type
_entity.pdbx_description
1 polymer ?
#
loop_
_entity_poly.entity_id
_entity_poly.type
_entity_poly.pdbx_seq_one_letter_code
_entity_poly.pdbx_strand_id
1 'polypeptide(L)'
;MTEEIQGVESSPHLVEPNFPPSKCFSGHTSSLTCVALFPNGKTIISGSYDRRIRLWDVETGQASGEFLRGHKVAVCAVAVSPDGTKFVSGGGDGRILIWNAATRSLATEPIEAYWNRVDCISFSPDSASIASTAGKMIKIWDVETAKLMMEIELQNHAKQVAFSPEGSRIAAVSSYDHTVRILDAKTGALAVSPMAGHSDGLLSVAWFPNGQCLITASRDRTIRLWSSETGCQIGHALGGHPAPTVQVAVSSDGKFIAALGGESIRLWNAITLDPILLVLKHDSPVLCMTISADARFIAGGSGDKRVFLWDIESITRQDCESRPSETLRLESQEYSNPGHTVPQVIPVIASHRLSPLKPSTPKEDAYPAVSRARHGYFRQWWRHLRFLNTRQYSSSARTTASPNPQSNLEGDASSNQGQSPAQDVLDEFNRYVMNDIPIRLIYVPTMELVGRNFVKTHFLHQMKEITEDLIAKEQAEFLPPLARERVVPTLVQSKVKYGILSHRWLDTGEPSYQEMMGKNLHGPSHARHLPGYIKLGRCCKEARRLGLQFLWTDTCCIDKTSSAELDESIRSMFRWYRNSTICIIYLGETLILEDLRRDEWFIRGWTLQELLAPQKIKFFNKEWQPLTDQEDDKEEDTPLMTVLEEVTGISETELQDFSPVPQHIDKRMTWAAQRRTTRAEDVAYSLMGIFDVSLQIAYGEGGERAFGRLIEALMHAGGDSSVLNWAGDPARHHVSRALPASPASYVGHPDIVRIGRLDLALTSRGLRVPLVVLPLEVTRPEFDGHPVVNLKFRCPHHGIGEVNIDSRGYKFNAIPRQYALGVFHYIPAEDSSNPGLPKELTAYLLERTEVEVNDPTLTGLSRHHRSTEDGWRRIPTGFIYFELPEVPDFASLWYVSRTCLETVYL
;
A
#
# COMPACT_ATOMS: atom_id res chain seq x y z
N MET A 1 -35.20 -0.52 50.25
CA MET A 1 -34.17 -1.36 50.88
C MET A 1 -33.40 -2.01 49.76
N THR A 2 -32.29 -1.39 49.41
CA THR A 2 -31.35 -1.77 48.35
C THR A 2 -30.11 -2.32 49.03
N GLU A 3 -29.83 -3.61 48.82
CA GLU A 3 -28.49 -4.17 49.05
C GLU A 3 -28.01 -4.76 47.71
N GLU A 4 -27.06 -4.05 47.12
CA GLU A 4 -26.25 -4.49 45.98
C GLU A 4 -25.20 -5.47 46.48
N ILE A 5 -25.11 -6.65 45.86
CA ILE A 5 -23.96 -7.55 46.00
C ILE A 5 -23.10 -7.39 44.75
N GLN A 6 -21.91 -6.83 44.96
CA GLN A 6 -20.81 -6.72 44.01
C GLN A 6 -20.25 -8.09 43.64
N GLY A 7 -19.86 -8.27 42.38
CA GLY A 7 -19.10 -9.43 41.91
C GLY A 7 -18.92 -9.43 40.39
N VAL A 8 -18.11 -8.51 39.87
CA VAL A 8 -17.62 -8.57 38.48
C VAL A 8 -16.26 -9.26 38.51
N GLU A 9 -16.20 -10.50 38.02
CA GLU A 9 -14.94 -11.18 37.72
C GLU A 9 -14.34 -10.56 36.44
N SER A 10 -13.27 -9.81 36.62
CA SER A 10 -12.43 -9.25 35.56
C SER A 10 -11.62 -10.34 34.88
N SER A 11 -11.65 -10.36 33.54
CA SER A 11 -10.70 -11.08 32.69
C SER A 11 -9.24 -10.72 33.04
N PRO A 12 -8.24 -11.59 32.82
CA PRO A 12 -6.86 -11.26 33.12
C PRO A 12 -6.37 -10.19 32.14
N HIS A 13 -6.35 -8.95 32.58
CA HIS A 13 -5.66 -7.87 31.87
C HIS A 13 -4.17 -8.21 31.83
N LEU A 14 -3.62 -8.39 30.62
CA LEU A 14 -2.18 -8.27 30.39
C LEU A 14 -1.78 -6.87 30.90
N VAL A 15 -1.10 -6.82 32.03
CA VAL A 15 -0.58 -5.57 32.59
C VAL A 15 0.57 -5.12 31.68
N GLU A 16 0.36 -4.05 30.90
CA GLU A 16 1.42 -3.43 30.10
C GLU A 16 2.57 -3.00 31.04
N PRO A 17 3.82 -3.47 30.83
CA PRO A 17 4.93 -3.10 31.68
C PRO A 17 5.24 -1.60 31.53
N ASN A 18 5.25 -0.92 32.67
CA ASN A 18 5.42 0.53 32.76
C ASN A 18 6.86 0.88 33.15
N PHE A 19 7.54 1.68 32.33
CA PHE A 19 8.93 2.06 32.55
C PHE A 19 9.07 3.56 32.89
N PRO A 20 9.54 3.91 34.11
CA PRO A 20 9.82 5.28 34.48
C PRO A 20 11.06 5.83 33.76
N PRO A 21 11.25 7.16 33.73
CA PRO A 21 12.42 7.77 33.12
C PRO A 21 13.72 7.38 33.85
N SER A 22 14.77 7.11 33.06
CA SER A 22 16.12 6.79 33.58
C SER A 22 16.81 8.00 34.22
N LYS A 23 16.54 9.21 33.71
CA LYS A 23 17.06 10.48 34.25
C LYS A 23 16.01 11.57 34.17
N CYS A 24 16.09 12.52 35.11
CA CYS A 24 15.25 13.72 35.16
C CYS A 24 16.11 14.97 35.37
N PHE A 25 15.87 16.01 34.58
CA PHE A 25 16.61 17.26 34.64
C PHE A 25 15.69 18.39 35.14
N SER A 26 16.12 19.12 36.16
CA SER A 26 15.34 20.18 36.79
C SER A 26 16.06 21.53 36.73
N GLY A 27 15.31 22.62 36.57
CA GLY A 27 15.88 23.97 36.53
C GLY A 27 15.07 25.02 35.75
N HIS A 28 14.06 24.61 34.98
CA HIS A 28 13.06 25.54 34.44
C HIS A 28 12.06 25.98 35.51
N THR A 29 11.56 27.21 35.41
CA THR A 29 10.61 27.75 36.39
C THR A 29 9.14 27.62 35.93
N SER A 30 8.92 27.23 34.68
CA SER A 30 7.61 27.02 34.06
C SER A 30 7.63 25.80 33.14
N SER A 31 6.44 25.36 32.69
CA SER A 31 6.27 24.16 31.88
C SER A 31 7.11 24.20 30.60
N LEU A 32 7.63 23.03 30.19
CA LEU A 32 8.36 22.91 28.95
C LEU A 32 7.42 22.91 27.75
N THR A 33 7.90 23.44 26.65
CA THR A 33 7.14 23.59 25.40
C THR A 33 7.78 22.81 24.25
N CYS A 34 9.10 22.65 24.28
CA CYS A 34 9.86 22.01 23.21
C CYS A 34 11.18 21.44 23.75
N VAL A 35 11.63 20.34 23.16
CA VAL A 35 12.88 19.66 23.47
C VAL A 35 13.55 19.18 22.18
N ALA A 36 14.87 19.19 22.12
CA ALA A 36 15.66 18.64 21.02
C ALA A 36 16.95 17.98 21.55
N LEU A 37 17.41 16.94 20.87
CA LEU A 37 18.68 16.27 21.16
C LEU A 37 19.72 16.67 20.12
N PHE A 38 20.97 16.86 20.55
CA PHE A 38 22.08 17.00 19.61
C PHE A 38 22.37 15.66 18.91
N PRO A 39 22.83 15.66 17.64
CA PRO A 39 23.17 14.44 16.91
C PRO A 39 24.19 13.54 17.62
N ASN A 40 25.07 14.13 18.44
CA ASN A 40 26.06 13.39 19.24
C ASN A 40 25.46 12.63 20.44
N GLY A 41 24.17 12.80 20.75
CA GLY A 41 23.47 12.14 21.86
C GLY A 41 23.88 12.61 23.26
N LYS A 42 24.81 13.58 23.38
CA LYS A 42 25.40 14.00 24.66
C LYS A 42 24.74 15.23 25.28
N THR A 43 23.97 16.00 24.49
CA THR A 43 23.38 17.25 24.95
C THR A 43 21.91 17.35 24.55
N ILE A 44 21.05 17.74 25.51
CA ILE A 44 19.64 18.06 25.28
C ILE A 44 19.45 19.57 25.34
N ILE A 45 18.62 20.14 24.47
CA ILE A 45 18.11 21.51 24.56
C ILE A 45 16.64 21.47 24.95
N SER A 46 16.25 22.35 25.88
CA SER A 46 14.85 22.58 26.21
C SER A 46 14.47 24.05 26.16
N GLY A 47 13.25 24.31 25.70
CA GLY A 47 12.58 25.61 25.77
C GLY A 47 11.36 25.54 26.70
N SER A 48 11.04 26.67 27.33
CA SER A 48 9.98 26.75 28.33
C SER A 48 9.18 28.07 28.23
N TYR A 49 8.00 28.06 28.83
CA TYR A 49 7.21 29.25 29.13
C TYR A 49 7.94 30.27 30.03
N ASP A 50 9.04 29.88 30.69
CA ASP A 50 9.88 30.80 31.46
C ASP A 50 10.77 31.70 30.58
N ARG A 51 10.67 31.55 29.25
CA ARG A 51 11.37 32.32 28.20
C ARG A 51 12.86 32.00 28.08
N ARG A 52 13.31 30.92 28.73
CA ARG A 52 14.72 30.51 28.75
C ARG A 52 14.91 29.28 27.90
N ILE A 53 16.12 29.16 27.35
CA ILE A 53 16.61 27.96 26.71
C ILE A 53 17.69 27.39 27.62
N ARG A 54 17.63 26.08 27.89
CA ARG A 54 18.64 25.38 28.69
C ARG A 54 19.26 24.25 27.89
N LEU A 55 20.55 24.05 28.12
CA LEU A 55 21.29 22.90 27.63
C LEU A 55 21.54 21.97 28.82
N TRP A 56 21.40 20.67 28.59
CA TRP A 56 21.59 19.64 29.59
C TRP A 56 22.61 18.64 29.10
N ASP A 57 23.54 18.27 29.96
CA ASP A 57 24.49 17.22 29.68
C ASP A 57 23.87 15.85 30.06
N VAL A 58 23.76 14.98 29.06
CA VAL A 58 23.05 13.69 29.17
C VAL A 58 23.75 12.75 30.15
N GLU A 59 25.08 12.80 30.22
CA GLU A 59 25.89 11.90 31.05
C GLU A 59 25.78 12.28 32.53
N THR A 60 26.00 13.55 32.85
CA THR A 60 26.00 14.09 34.21
C THR A 60 24.61 14.33 34.78
N GLY A 61 23.58 14.50 33.93
CA GLY A 61 22.24 14.85 34.40
C GLY A 61 22.07 16.33 34.77
N GLN A 62 23.06 17.17 34.49
CA GLN A 62 23.10 18.56 34.97
C GLN A 62 22.91 19.58 33.85
N ALA A 63 22.47 20.78 34.22
CA ALA A 63 22.45 21.91 33.30
C ALA A 63 23.88 22.24 32.86
N SER A 64 24.11 22.20 31.56
CA SER A 64 25.40 22.58 31.00
C SER A 64 25.41 24.11 30.91
N GLY A 65 26.04 24.78 31.89
CA GLY A 65 26.22 26.24 31.96
C GLY A 65 24.95 27.07 32.21
N GLU A 66 25.07 28.38 32.02
CA GLU A 66 23.97 29.34 32.20
C GLU A 66 22.88 29.19 31.13
N PHE A 67 21.66 29.56 31.50
CA PHE A 67 20.53 29.54 30.58
C PHE A 67 20.62 30.69 29.57
N LEU A 68 20.18 30.43 28.34
CA LEU A 68 20.24 31.39 27.26
C LEU A 68 18.99 32.28 27.28
N ARG A 69 19.20 33.57 27.03
CA ARG A 69 18.18 34.62 27.00
C ARG A 69 18.14 35.25 25.62
N GLY A 70 16.94 35.57 25.14
CA GLY A 70 16.77 36.29 23.89
C GLY A 70 15.30 36.46 23.48
N HIS A 71 14.47 35.47 23.77
CA HIS A 71 13.02 35.56 23.58
C HIS A 71 12.35 36.45 24.63
N LYS A 72 11.39 37.26 24.20
CA LYS A 72 10.59 38.16 25.04
C LYS A 72 9.39 37.47 25.68
N VAL A 73 8.92 36.40 25.04
CA VAL A 73 7.79 35.55 25.43
C VAL A 73 8.30 34.09 25.56
N ALA A 74 7.40 33.13 25.77
CA ALA A 74 7.74 31.70 25.83
C ALA A 74 8.56 31.25 24.62
N VAL A 75 9.52 30.35 24.83
CA VAL A 75 10.12 29.59 23.73
C VAL A 75 9.10 28.54 23.31
N CYS A 76 8.80 28.39 22.03
CA CYS A 76 7.74 27.51 21.53
C CYS A 76 8.28 26.37 20.66
N ALA A 77 9.44 26.57 20.01
CA ALA A 77 10.08 25.56 19.19
C ALA A 77 11.60 25.62 19.36
N VAL A 78 12.26 24.46 19.34
CA VAL A 78 13.71 24.34 19.24
C VAL A 78 14.06 23.25 18.24
N ALA A 79 15.13 23.43 17.48
CA ALA A 79 15.68 22.41 16.59
C ALA A 79 17.21 22.53 16.55
N VAL A 80 17.90 21.41 16.35
CA VAL A 80 19.37 21.35 16.23
C VAL A 80 19.72 21.03 14.78
N SER A 81 20.80 21.62 14.26
CA SER A 81 21.27 21.31 12.91
C SER A 81 21.80 19.87 12.84
N PRO A 82 21.61 19.15 11.72
CA PRO A 82 22.16 17.80 11.53
C PRO A 82 23.67 17.68 11.76
N ASP A 83 24.44 18.74 11.47
CA ASP A 83 25.88 18.79 11.75
C ASP A 83 26.23 19.05 13.24
N GLY A 84 25.23 19.37 14.07
CA GLY A 84 25.37 19.68 15.50
C GLY A 84 26.07 21.01 15.81
N THR A 85 26.39 21.83 14.82
CA THR A 85 27.17 23.07 15.02
C THR A 85 26.31 24.25 15.46
N LYS A 86 25.01 24.23 15.11
CA LYS A 86 24.05 25.29 15.39
C LYS A 86 22.75 24.72 15.97
N PHE A 87 21.98 25.60 16.60
CA PHE A 87 20.59 25.29 16.93
C PHE A 87 19.75 26.55 16.79
N VAL A 88 18.45 26.37 16.64
CA VAL A 88 17.49 27.46 16.45
C VAL A 88 16.39 27.40 17.49
N SER A 89 15.91 28.56 17.89
CA SER A 89 14.79 28.70 18.80
C SER A 89 13.74 29.65 18.26
N GLY A 90 12.48 29.23 18.29
CA GLY A 90 11.31 30.00 17.90
C GLY A 90 10.49 30.38 19.11
N GLY A 91 10.04 31.62 19.20
CA GLY A 91 9.32 32.12 20.37
C GLY A 91 7.87 32.49 20.09
N GLY A 92 7.10 32.63 21.17
CA GLY A 92 5.77 33.23 21.18
C GLY A 92 5.76 34.71 20.81
N ASP A 93 6.94 35.33 20.75
CA ASP A 93 7.18 36.68 20.24
C ASP A 93 7.35 36.73 18.71
N GLY A 94 7.21 35.59 18.02
CA GLY A 94 7.35 35.49 16.56
C GLY A 94 8.78 35.56 16.05
N ARG A 95 9.76 35.59 16.97
CA ARG A 95 11.18 35.63 16.64
C ARG A 95 11.77 34.23 16.43
N ILE A 96 12.76 34.14 15.56
CA ILE A 96 13.66 32.99 15.41
C ILE A 96 15.08 33.45 15.75
N LEU A 97 15.73 32.77 16.68
CA LEU A 97 17.12 33.04 17.07
C LEU A 97 17.98 31.86 16.62
N ILE A 98 19.08 32.15 15.91
CA ILE A 98 20.06 31.16 15.48
C ILE A 98 21.27 31.25 16.41
N TRP A 99 21.66 30.12 16.98
CA TRP A 99 22.69 30.04 17.99
C TRP A 99 23.85 29.18 17.50
N ASN A 100 25.06 29.56 17.86
CA ASN A 100 26.22 28.71 17.74
C ASN A 100 26.27 27.76 18.95
N ALA A 101 26.28 26.45 18.72
CA ALA A 101 26.17 25.45 19.78
C ALA A 101 27.38 25.44 20.72
N ALA A 102 28.59 25.63 20.17
CA ALA A 102 29.85 25.58 20.92
C ALA A 102 30.02 26.81 21.83
N THR A 103 29.80 28.01 21.29
CA THR A 103 29.97 29.28 22.02
C THR A 103 28.75 29.69 22.84
N ARG A 104 27.58 29.14 22.51
CA ARG A 104 26.27 29.49 23.11
C ARG A 104 25.91 30.96 22.98
N SER A 105 26.37 31.55 21.90
CA SER A 105 26.06 32.92 21.51
C SER A 105 25.17 32.92 20.27
N LEU A 106 24.51 34.05 20.03
CA LEU A 106 23.77 34.27 18.79
C LEU A 106 24.74 34.24 17.61
N ALA A 107 24.48 33.36 16.64
CA ALA A 107 25.25 33.29 15.40
C ALA A 107 24.89 34.44 14.45
N THR A 108 23.64 34.91 14.53
CA THR A 108 23.10 36.02 13.73
C THR A 108 22.19 36.89 14.60
N GLU A 109 21.85 38.07 14.10
CA GLU A 109 20.84 38.91 14.75
C GLU A 109 19.47 38.20 14.81
N PRO A 110 18.66 38.41 15.86
CA PRO A 110 17.35 37.80 15.99
C PRO A 110 16.44 38.09 14.78
N ILE A 111 15.89 37.05 14.18
CA ILE A 111 15.01 37.14 13.02
C ILE A 111 13.59 37.46 13.49
N GLU A 112 13.05 38.60 13.09
CA GLU A 112 11.63 38.93 13.25
C GLU A 112 10.79 38.19 12.18
N ALA A 113 10.61 36.88 12.38
CA ALA A 113 10.08 35.98 11.36
C ALA A 113 8.56 36.14 11.14
N TYR A 114 7.81 36.27 12.23
CA TYR A 114 6.34 36.30 12.23
C TYR A 114 5.75 37.31 13.21
N TRP A 115 4.49 37.67 12.99
CA TRP A 115 3.70 38.51 13.92
C TRP A 115 2.99 37.69 15.02
N ASN A 116 2.97 36.36 14.86
CA ASN A 116 2.34 35.41 15.78
C ASN A 116 3.40 34.42 16.27
N ARG A 117 3.05 33.56 17.24
CA ARG A 117 3.96 32.54 17.77
C ARG A 117 4.49 31.62 16.67
N VAL A 118 5.78 31.27 16.77
CA VAL A 118 6.37 30.20 15.96
C VAL A 118 5.92 28.86 16.52
N ASP A 119 5.15 28.08 15.75
CA ASP A 119 4.61 26.79 16.19
C ASP A 119 5.63 25.65 16.03
N CYS A 120 6.46 25.68 14.96
CA CYS A 120 7.47 24.66 14.70
C CYS A 120 8.66 25.22 13.91
N ILE A 121 9.85 24.62 14.09
CA ILE A 121 11.03 24.83 13.24
C ILE A 121 11.66 23.47 12.94
N SER A 122 12.15 23.29 11.71
CA SER A 122 12.85 22.09 11.24
C SER A 122 14.04 22.49 10.37
N PHE A 123 15.20 21.86 10.55
CA PHE A 123 16.36 22.04 9.69
C PHE A 123 16.25 21.20 8.42
N SER A 124 16.82 21.70 7.31
CA SER A 124 17.11 20.87 6.15
C SER A 124 18.22 19.86 6.49
N PRO A 125 18.27 18.70 5.82
CA PRO A 125 19.27 17.66 6.08
C PRO A 125 20.73 18.13 5.91
N ASP A 126 20.95 19.09 5.01
CA ASP A 126 22.26 19.70 4.75
C ASP A 126 22.64 20.81 5.75
N SER A 127 21.81 21.08 6.76
CA SER A 127 21.99 22.16 7.76
C SER A 127 21.99 23.59 7.20
N ALA A 128 21.76 23.78 5.89
CA ALA A 128 21.87 25.08 5.24
C ALA A 128 20.61 25.95 5.41
N SER A 129 19.44 25.32 5.56
CA SER A 129 18.15 25.99 5.60
C SER A 129 17.32 25.56 6.81
N ILE A 130 16.38 26.42 7.23
CA ILE A 130 15.35 26.08 8.22
C ILE A 130 13.95 26.40 7.70
N ALA A 131 13.01 25.48 7.88
CA ALA A 131 11.60 25.67 7.65
C ALA A 131 10.94 25.99 9.00
N SER A 132 10.14 27.04 9.03
CA SER A 132 9.45 27.50 10.23
C SER A 132 7.96 27.67 9.92
N THR A 133 7.10 27.49 10.92
CA THR A 133 5.66 27.72 10.76
C THR A 133 5.10 28.66 11.82
N ALA A 134 4.16 29.50 11.40
CA ALA A 134 3.33 30.29 12.30
C ALA A 134 1.99 30.61 11.62
N GLY A 135 0.88 30.16 12.21
CA GLY A 135 -0.43 30.31 11.59
C GLY A 135 -0.46 29.64 10.22
N LYS A 136 -0.90 30.38 9.19
CA LYS A 136 -1.04 29.85 7.81
C LYS A 136 0.27 29.87 7.01
N MET A 137 1.35 30.37 7.59
CA MET A 137 2.58 30.63 6.86
C MET A 137 3.64 29.58 7.17
N ILE A 138 4.32 29.12 6.12
CA ILE A 138 5.60 28.42 6.20
C ILE A 138 6.66 29.32 5.58
N LYS A 139 7.78 29.53 6.28
CA LYS A 139 8.92 30.28 5.77
C LYS A 139 10.19 29.46 5.84
N ILE A 140 10.95 29.48 4.74
CA ILE A 140 12.26 28.86 4.61
C ILE A 140 13.32 29.94 4.71
N TRP A 141 14.29 29.77 5.60
CA TRP A 141 15.38 30.73 5.84
C TRP A 141 16.73 30.08 5.61
N ASP A 142 17.68 30.86 5.11
CA ASP A 142 19.09 30.49 5.07
C ASP A 142 19.71 30.66 6.46
N VAL A 143 20.39 29.63 6.95
CA VAL A 143 20.90 29.55 8.33
C VAL A 143 22.12 30.44 8.55
N GLU A 144 22.94 30.64 7.51
CA GLU A 144 24.18 31.42 7.61
C GLU A 144 23.91 32.92 7.56
N THR A 145 23.06 33.34 6.62
CA THR A 145 22.74 34.74 6.37
C THR A 145 21.52 35.23 7.13
N ALA A 146 20.74 34.33 7.74
CA ALA A 146 19.46 34.62 8.39
C ALA A 146 18.44 35.30 7.45
N LYS A 147 18.54 35.07 6.14
CA LYS A 147 17.67 35.67 5.12
C LYS A 147 16.52 34.75 4.77
N LEU A 148 15.35 35.34 4.54
CA LEU A 148 14.18 34.64 4.02
C LEU A 148 14.45 34.19 2.58
N MET A 149 14.33 32.89 2.31
CA MET A 149 14.45 32.31 0.98
C MET A 149 13.08 32.15 0.32
N MET A 150 12.09 31.69 1.07
CA MET A 150 10.75 31.39 0.54
C MET A 150 9.66 31.60 1.59
N GLU A 151 8.49 32.01 1.13
CA GLU A 151 7.27 32.13 1.91
C GLU A 151 6.14 31.38 1.20
N ILE A 152 5.48 30.47 1.92
CA ILE A 152 4.38 29.63 1.44
C ILE A 152 3.17 29.94 2.32
N GLU A 153 2.08 30.41 1.70
CA GLU A 153 0.80 30.63 2.37
C GLU A 153 -0.13 29.43 2.14
N LEU A 154 -0.57 28.82 3.23
CA LEU A 154 -1.52 27.72 3.21
C LEU A 154 -2.94 28.22 3.47
N GLN A 155 -3.92 27.42 3.07
CA GLN A 155 -5.34 27.72 3.34
C GLN A 155 -5.66 27.76 4.84
N ASN A 156 -5.02 26.89 5.62
CA ASN A 156 -5.25 26.71 7.06
C ASN A 156 -3.94 26.69 7.85
N HIS A 157 -4.06 26.74 9.19
CA HIS A 157 -2.92 26.84 10.10
C HIS A 157 -2.05 25.56 10.06
N ALA A 158 -0.78 25.70 9.67
CA ALA A 158 0.22 24.63 9.79
C ALA A 158 0.71 24.48 11.23
N LYS A 159 0.42 23.32 11.82
CA LYS A 159 0.79 23.01 13.20
C LYS A 159 2.24 22.55 13.32
N GLN A 160 2.72 21.73 12.38
CA GLN A 160 4.10 21.24 12.32
C GLN A 160 4.59 21.20 10.87
N VAL A 161 5.91 21.34 10.70
CA VAL A 161 6.63 21.17 9.42
C VAL A 161 7.83 20.26 9.61
N ALA A 162 8.17 19.47 8.59
CA ALA A 162 9.38 18.64 8.56
C ALA A 162 9.93 18.51 7.13
N PHE A 163 11.24 18.71 6.97
CA PHE A 163 11.94 18.36 5.72
C PHE A 163 11.98 16.85 5.52
N SER A 164 11.93 16.41 4.26
CA SER A 164 12.26 15.03 3.91
C SER A 164 13.76 14.76 4.12
N PRO A 165 14.17 13.49 4.33
CA PRO A 165 15.58 13.15 4.58
C PRO A 165 16.52 13.53 3.45
N GLU A 166 16.06 13.52 2.20
CA GLU A 166 16.83 14.00 1.04
C GLU A 166 16.73 15.53 0.80
N GLY A 167 15.91 16.23 1.59
CA GLY A 167 15.78 17.69 1.57
C GLY A 167 14.98 18.26 0.39
N SER A 168 14.46 17.39 -0.48
CA SER A 168 13.72 17.78 -1.68
C SER A 168 12.29 18.23 -1.39
N ARG A 169 11.70 17.77 -0.28
CA ARG A 169 10.29 17.97 0.07
C ARG A 169 10.13 18.48 1.50
N ILE A 170 8.97 19.07 1.76
CA ILE A 170 8.53 19.55 3.07
C ILE A 170 7.13 18.99 3.34
N ALA A 171 6.96 18.26 4.44
CA ALA A 171 5.65 17.87 4.93
C ALA A 171 5.13 18.93 5.92
N ALA A 172 3.86 19.31 5.78
CA ALA A 172 3.17 20.20 6.69
C ALA A 172 1.81 19.62 7.09
N VAL A 173 1.48 19.68 8.37
CA VAL A 173 0.20 19.19 8.91
C VAL A 173 -0.65 20.33 9.45
N SER A 174 -1.97 20.21 9.28
CA SER A 174 -2.93 21.22 9.75
C SER A 174 -3.94 20.61 10.72
N SER A 175 -4.18 21.34 11.82
CA SER A 175 -5.14 20.93 12.84
C SER A 175 -6.59 21.25 12.48
N TYR A 176 -6.83 22.12 11.50
CA TYR A 176 -8.17 22.64 11.18
C TYR A 176 -8.86 21.93 10.03
N ASP A 177 -8.10 21.51 9.01
CA ASP A 177 -8.64 20.80 7.83
C ASP A 177 -8.28 19.31 7.81
N HIS A 178 -7.58 18.83 8.85
CA HIS A 178 -7.23 17.42 9.00
C HIS A 178 -6.40 16.87 7.84
N THR A 179 -5.64 17.73 7.16
CA THR A 179 -4.82 17.35 6.01
C THR A 179 -3.32 17.40 6.28
N VAL A 180 -2.62 16.54 5.54
CA VAL A 180 -1.17 16.59 5.35
C VAL A 180 -0.88 17.13 3.96
N ARG A 181 0.10 18.02 3.83
CA ARG A 181 0.56 18.56 2.56
C ARG A 181 2.03 18.26 2.38
N ILE A 182 2.39 17.70 1.23
CA ILE A 182 3.78 17.54 0.80
C ILE A 182 4.07 18.61 -0.25
N LEU A 183 5.01 19.48 0.06
CA LEU A 183 5.43 20.61 -0.76
C LEU A 183 6.83 20.34 -1.29
N ASP A 184 7.12 20.78 -2.51
CA ASP A 184 8.48 20.82 -3.02
C ASP A 184 9.28 21.92 -2.31
N ALA A 185 10.45 21.59 -1.77
CA ALA A 185 11.23 22.51 -0.92
C ALA A 185 11.83 23.70 -1.69
N LYS A 186 11.99 23.57 -3.03
CA LYS A 186 12.63 24.59 -3.89
C LYS A 186 11.63 25.55 -4.51
N THR A 187 10.41 25.10 -4.76
CA THR A 187 9.36 25.87 -5.42
C THR A 187 8.23 26.25 -4.48
N GLY A 188 8.03 25.52 -3.38
CA GLY A 188 6.89 25.66 -2.49
C GLY A 188 5.58 25.17 -3.09
N ALA A 189 5.62 24.56 -4.28
CA ALA A 189 4.46 24.00 -4.94
C ALA A 189 4.03 22.69 -4.26
N LEU A 190 2.75 22.37 -4.36
CA LEU A 190 2.21 21.11 -3.87
C LEU A 190 2.75 19.94 -4.73
N ALA A 191 3.51 19.05 -4.11
CA ALA A 191 4.11 17.90 -4.79
C ALA A 191 3.14 16.71 -4.91
N VAL A 192 2.21 16.58 -3.95
CA VAL A 192 1.18 15.52 -3.90
C VAL A 192 -0.12 16.14 -3.43
N SER A 193 -1.27 15.65 -3.93
CA SER A 193 -2.59 16.11 -3.47
C SER A 193 -2.71 16.07 -1.94
N PRO A 194 -3.45 17.01 -1.31
CA PRO A 194 -3.52 17.05 0.15
C PRO A 194 -4.14 15.76 0.68
N MET A 195 -3.42 15.10 1.59
CA MET A 195 -3.79 13.78 2.10
C MET A 195 -4.78 13.96 3.26
N ALA A 196 -5.96 13.36 3.13
CA ALA A 196 -7.02 13.36 4.14
C ALA A 196 -7.29 11.94 4.63
N GLY A 197 -7.65 11.79 5.90
CA GLY A 197 -8.05 10.49 6.46
C GLY A 197 -8.19 10.47 7.99
N HIS A 198 -7.49 11.36 8.70
CA HIS A 198 -7.75 11.55 10.13
C HIS A 198 -9.13 12.17 10.38
N SER A 199 -9.74 11.80 11.52
CA SER A 199 -11.08 12.26 11.90
C SER A 199 -11.09 13.51 12.80
N ASP A 200 -9.90 13.94 13.24
CA ASP A 200 -9.67 15.16 14.02
C ASP A 200 -8.31 15.78 13.66
N GLY A 201 -7.99 16.95 14.22
CA GLY A 201 -6.85 17.79 13.87
C GLY A 201 -5.51 17.07 13.99
N LEU A 202 -4.70 17.15 12.93
CA LEU A 202 -3.34 16.66 12.97
C LEU A 202 -2.46 17.59 13.80
N LEU A 203 -1.64 16.97 14.65
CA LEU A 203 -0.76 17.67 15.57
C LEU A 203 0.70 17.50 15.19
N SER A 204 1.06 16.38 14.57
CA SER A 204 2.46 16.08 14.26
C SER A 204 2.68 15.22 13.02
N VAL A 205 3.85 15.36 12.41
CA VAL A 205 4.35 14.57 11.28
C VAL A 205 5.84 14.25 11.44
N ALA A 206 6.24 13.04 11.02
CA ALA A 206 7.63 12.63 10.93
C ALA A 206 7.87 11.82 9.65
N TRP A 207 9.03 12.00 9.01
CA TRP A 207 9.44 11.21 7.85
C TRP A 207 10.14 9.92 8.30
N PHE A 208 9.98 8.87 7.50
CA PHE A 208 10.87 7.72 7.58
C PHE A 208 12.24 8.10 7.01
N PRO A 209 13.35 7.51 7.50
CA PRO A 209 14.71 7.82 7.04
C PRO A 209 14.94 7.62 5.53
N ASN A 210 14.17 6.72 4.91
CA ASN A 210 14.24 6.46 3.47
C ASN A 210 13.51 7.51 2.61
N GLY A 211 12.78 8.45 3.21
CA GLY A 211 11.99 9.48 2.52
C GLY A 211 10.73 8.97 1.81
N GLN A 212 10.51 7.65 1.73
CA GLN A 212 9.38 7.07 0.98
C GLN A 212 8.05 7.18 1.72
N CYS A 213 8.08 7.21 3.05
CA CYS A 213 6.88 7.27 3.89
C CYS A 213 6.97 8.37 4.94
N LEU A 214 5.81 8.78 5.44
CA LEU A 214 5.67 9.68 6.57
C LEU A 214 4.57 9.20 7.51
N ILE A 215 4.71 9.49 8.79
CA ILE A 215 3.74 9.16 9.82
C ILE A 215 3.17 10.42 10.43
N THR A 216 1.87 10.40 10.72
CA THR A 216 1.17 11.52 11.34
C THR A 216 0.48 11.12 12.62
N ALA A 217 0.40 12.07 13.55
CA ALA A 217 -0.35 11.96 14.79
C ALA A 217 -1.49 12.97 14.83
N SER A 218 -2.64 12.52 15.34
CA SER A 218 -3.86 13.31 15.40
C SER A 218 -4.51 13.28 16.78
N ARG A 219 -5.33 14.30 17.01
CA ARG A 219 -6.24 14.38 18.16
C ARG A 219 -7.28 13.26 18.20
N ASP A 220 -7.49 12.55 17.08
CA ASP A 220 -8.34 11.36 17.02
C ASP A 220 -7.76 10.13 17.76
N ARG A 221 -6.60 10.29 18.41
CA ARG A 221 -5.88 9.27 19.20
C ARG A 221 -5.25 8.17 18.35
N THR A 222 -5.09 8.43 17.05
CA THR A 222 -4.44 7.50 16.12
C THR A 222 -3.18 8.10 15.53
N ILE A 223 -2.29 7.21 15.09
CA ILE A 223 -1.23 7.54 14.15
C ILE A 223 -1.48 6.84 12.80
N ARG A 224 -1.12 7.50 11.71
CA ARG A 224 -1.32 6.97 10.34
C ARG A 224 -0.05 7.09 9.53
N LEU A 225 0.24 6.04 8.77
CA LEU A 225 1.36 5.99 7.83
C LEU A 225 0.87 6.39 6.43
N TRP A 226 1.67 7.14 5.69
CA TRP A 226 1.34 7.65 4.37
C TRP A 226 2.51 7.44 3.41
N SER A 227 2.19 7.16 2.15
CA SER A 227 3.16 7.18 1.05
C SER A 227 3.45 8.63 0.66
N SER A 228 4.73 8.97 0.58
CA SER A 228 5.18 10.30 0.16
C SER A 228 5.06 10.55 -1.34
N GLU A 229 4.90 9.49 -2.14
CA GLU A 229 4.78 9.56 -3.60
C GLU A 229 3.33 9.65 -4.05
N THR A 230 2.49 8.75 -3.54
CA THR A 230 1.08 8.64 -3.97
C THR A 230 0.14 9.46 -3.11
N GLY A 231 0.54 9.78 -1.88
CA GLY A 231 -0.31 10.43 -0.89
C GLY A 231 -1.36 9.50 -0.26
N CYS A 232 -1.33 8.21 -0.57
CA CYS A 232 -2.25 7.24 0.00
C CYS A 232 -1.80 6.80 1.40
N GLN A 233 -2.76 6.54 2.27
CA GLN A 233 -2.49 5.92 3.57
C GLN A 233 -2.00 4.48 3.37
N ILE A 234 -0.97 4.08 4.11
CA ILE A 234 -0.42 2.73 4.14
C ILE A 234 -0.90 2.04 5.42
N GLY A 235 -1.54 0.88 5.27
CA GLY A 235 -2.03 0.09 6.41
C GLY A 235 -3.20 0.72 7.17
N HIS A 236 -3.50 0.16 8.34
CA HIS A 236 -4.57 0.65 9.22
C HIS A 236 -4.06 1.78 10.13
N ALA A 237 -4.98 2.58 10.68
CA ALA A 237 -4.62 3.59 11.68
C ALA A 237 -4.22 2.88 12.99
N LEU A 238 -3.03 3.18 13.50
CA LEU A 238 -2.53 2.56 14.73
C LEU A 238 -3.11 3.32 15.93
N GLY A 239 -3.94 2.62 16.70
CA GLY A 239 -4.62 3.14 17.88
C GLY A 239 -3.96 2.70 19.19
N GLY A 240 -4.69 2.85 20.29
CA GLY A 240 -4.26 2.39 21.62
C GLY A 240 -3.90 3.50 22.60
N HIS A 241 -3.79 4.75 22.15
CA HIS A 241 -3.59 5.86 23.10
C HIS A 241 -4.90 6.20 23.85
N PRO A 242 -4.85 6.35 25.18
CA PRO A 242 -6.01 6.79 25.96
C PRO A 242 -6.33 8.27 25.74
N ALA A 243 -5.34 9.06 25.28
CA ALA A 243 -5.42 10.51 25.07
C ALA A 243 -5.03 10.89 23.64
N PRO A 244 -5.36 12.10 23.16
CA PRO A 244 -4.91 12.64 21.88
C PRO A 244 -3.40 12.44 21.65
N THR A 245 -3.03 11.99 20.46
CA THR A 245 -1.61 11.81 20.11
C THR A 245 -1.03 13.16 19.71
N VAL A 246 -0.16 13.71 20.56
CA VAL A 246 0.38 15.06 20.43
C VAL A 246 1.57 15.12 19.49
N GLN A 247 2.43 14.10 19.53
CA GLN A 247 3.66 14.08 18.74
C GLN A 247 4.02 12.66 18.31
N VAL A 248 4.65 12.53 17.14
CA VAL A 248 5.21 11.28 16.64
C VAL A 248 6.66 11.49 16.20
N ALA A 249 7.48 10.45 16.31
CA ALA A 249 8.85 10.42 15.80
C ALA A 249 9.18 9.00 15.30
N VAL A 250 10.02 8.92 14.28
CA VAL A 250 10.57 7.66 13.75
C VAL A 250 12.04 7.60 14.14
N SER A 251 12.51 6.43 14.56
CA SER A 251 13.94 6.22 14.84
C SER A 251 14.78 6.44 13.58
N SER A 252 16.00 6.94 13.74
CA SER A 252 16.94 7.19 12.64
C SER A 252 17.30 5.92 11.86
N ASP A 253 17.26 4.76 12.51
CA ASP A 253 17.47 3.45 11.88
C ASP A 253 16.19 2.87 11.23
N GLY A 254 15.05 3.58 11.34
CA GLY A 254 13.79 3.18 10.74
C GLY A 254 13.15 1.93 11.34
N LYS A 255 13.56 1.52 12.56
CA LYS A 255 13.08 0.27 13.20
C LYS A 255 11.91 0.47 14.14
N PHE A 256 11.75 1.64 14.77
CA PHE A 256 10.61 1.90 15.64
C PHE A 256 10.02 3.30 15.48
N ILE A 257 8.73 3.40 15.82
CA ILE A 257 7.96 4.63 15.89
C ILE A 257 7.68 4.89 17.36
N ALA A 258 7.90 6.12 17.82
CA ALA A 258 7.43 6.58 19.12
C ALA A 258 6.27 7.56 18.92
N ALA A 259 5.17 7.35 19.64
CA ALA A 259 4.06 8.30 19.67
C ALA A 259 3.72 8.70 21.10
N LEU A 260 3.51 10.00 21.29
CA LEU A 260 3.26 10.64 22.57
C LEU A 260 1.76 10.93 22.71
N GLY A 261 1.13 10.37 23.75
CA GLY A 261 -0.27 10.62 24.09
C GLY A 261 -0.46 10.79 25.60
N GLY A 262 -0.84 12.00 26.02
CA GLY A 262 -1.06 12.35 27.42
C GLY A 262 0.22 12.25 28.28
N GLU A 263 0.24 11.28 29.18
CA GLU A 263 1.33 11.01 30.12
C GLU A 263 2.27 9.89 29.65
N SER A 264 2.00 9.32 28.48
CA SER A 264 2.66 8.11 28.00
C SER A 264 3.23 8.26 26.60
N ILE A 265 4.38 7.62 26.38
CA ILE A 265 4.94 7.37 25.05
C ILE A 265 4.81 5.87 24.78
N ARG A 266 4.19 5.54 23.66
CA ARG A 266 4.05 4.17 23.16
C ARG A 266 4.99 3.95 21.99
N LEU A 267 5.47 2.73 21.83
CA LEU A 267 6.37 2.35 20.74
C LEU A 267 5.71 1.33 19.81
N TRP A 268 6.01 1.43 18.52
CA TRP A 268 5.63 0.46 17.50
C TRP A 268 6.84 0.03 16.71
N ASN A 269 6.83 -1.20 16.22
CA ASN A 269 7.78 -1.63 15.21
C ASN A 269 7.46 -0.88 13.91
N ALA A 270 8.45 -0.20 13.35
CA ALA A 270 8.24 0.64 12.17
C ALA A 270 8.09 -0.17 10.86
N ILE A 271 8.49 -1.45 10.87
CA ILE A 271 8.39 -2.37 9.73
C ILE A 271 7.07 -3.14 9.78
N THR A 272 6.73 -3.74 10.92
CA THR A 272 5.52 -4.56 11.06
C THR A 272 4.30 -3.77 11.49
N LEU A 273 4.49 -2.56 12.03
CA LEU A 273 3.46 -1.71 12.65
C LEU A 273 2.80 -2.31 13.90
N ASP A 274 3.37 -3.38 14.45
CA ASP A 274 2.89 -3.97 15.70
C ASP A 274 3.28 -3.11 16.90
N PRO A 275 2.42 -3.01 17.93
CA PRO A 275 2.78 -2.34 19.18
C PRO A 275 3.91 -3.11 19.86
N ILE A 276 5.01 -2.40 20.13
CA ILE A 276 6.00 -2.87 21.09
C ILE A 276 5.33 -2.60 22.44
N LEU A 277 4.99 -3.64 23.21
CA LEU A 277 4.26 -3.57 24.50
C LEU A 277 5.05 -2.85 25.62
N LEU A 278 5.77 -1.79 25.26
CA LEU A 278 6.54 -0.91 26.08
C LEU A 278 5.79 0.41 26.22
N VAL A 279 5.41 0.76 27.44
CA VAL A 279 4.82 2.07 27.75
C VAL A 279 5.77 2.84 28.64
N LEU A 280 6.31 3.94 28.09
CA LEU A 280 7.12 4.89 28.85
C LEU A 280 6.17 5.90 29.46
N LYS A 281 6.00 5.86 30.79
CA LYS A 281 5.07 6.76 31.48
C LYS A 281 5.81 7.79 32.32
N HIS A 282 5.22 8.96 32.40
CA HIS A 282 5.60 10.00 33.35
C HIS A 282 4.40 10.41 34.21
N ASP A 283 4.64 10.91 35.42
CA ASP A 283 3.59 11.29 36.38
C ASP A 283 2.83 12.56 36.00
N SER A 284 3.28 13.28 34.97
CA SER A 284 2.70 14.53 34.49
C SER A 284 2.68 14.55 32.96
N PRO A 285 1.72 15.24 32.31
CA PRO A 285 1.61 15.24 30.86
C PRO A 285 2.93 15.61 30.17
N VAL A 286 3.39 14.75 29.29
CA VAL A 286 4.56 15.00 28.45
C VAL A 286 4.07 15.81 27.26
N LEU A 287 4.65 17.00 27.06
CA LEU A 287 4.18 17.99 26.11
C LEU A 287 4.96 17.97 24.78
N CYS A 288 6.19 17.46 24.82
CA CYS A 288 7.06 17.34 23.65
C CYS A 288 8.03 16.17 23.84
N MET A 289 8.49 15.59 22.72
CA MET A 289 9.38 14.43 22.67
C MET A 289 10.40 14.55 21.53
N THR A 290 11.54 13.88 21.67
CA THR A 290 12.56 13.70 20.62
C THR A 290 13.29 12.37 20.81
N ILE A 291 13.80 11.77 19.72
CA ILE A 291 14.58 10.52 19.73
C ILE A 291 16.04 10.88 19.37
N SER A 292 17.02 10.24 20.01
CA SER A 292 18.43 10.40 19.66
C SER A 292 18.75 9.81 18.29
N ALA A 293 19.78 10.33 17.62
CA ALA A 293 20.21 9.87 16.30
C ALA A 293 20.76 8.44 16.28
N ASP A 294 21.15 7.89 17.43
CA ASP A 294 21.54 6.48 17.60
C ASP A 294 20.35 5.58 18.04
N ALA A 295 19.14 6.14 18.11
CA ALA A 295 17.91 5.48 18.56
C ALA A 295 17.96 4.87 19.98
N ARG A 296 18.97 5.22 20.78
CA ARG A 296 19.15 4.72 22.15
C ARG A 296 18.27 5.43 23.18
N PHE A 297 18.07 6.73 23.01
CA PHE A 297 17.42 7.58 23.99
C PHE A 297 16.15 8.23 23.44
N ILE A 298 15.14 8.33 24.28
CA ILE A 298 13.98 9.20 24.07
C ILE A 298 14.01 10.28 25.14
N ALA A 299 14.01 11.54 24.72
CA ALA A 299 13.91 12.67 25.64
C ALA A 299 12.53 13.33 25.56
N GLY A 300 11.95 13.67 26.71
CA GLY A 300 10.65 14.31 26.81
C GLY A 300 10.69 15.57 27.67
N GLY A 301 9.81 16.53 27.38
CA GLY A 301 9.57 17.70 28.23
C GLY A 301 8.15 17.67 28.79
N SER A 302 7.99 17.93 30.09
CA SER A 302 6.68 17.82 30.75
C SER A 302 6.16 19.16 31.29
N GLY A 303 4.86 19.17 31.58
CA GLY A 303 4.19 20.24 32.32
C GLY A 303 4.78 20.51 33.70
N ASP A 304 5.44 19.52 34.31
CA ASP A 304 6.08 19.61 35.64
C ASP A 304 7.43 20.37 35.67
N LYS A 305 7.80 21.00 34.56
CA LYS A 305 8.99 21.86 34.40
C LYS A 305 10.31 21.09 34.32
N ARG A 306 10.27 19.78 34.05
CA ARG A 306 11.45 18.94 33.92
C ARG A 306 11.60 18.36 32.51
N VAL A 307 12.84 18.01 32.17
CA VAL A 307 13.19 17.15 31.04
C VAL A 307 13.35 15.72 31.56
N PHE A 308 12.95 14.74 30.77
CA PHE A 308 13.06 13.31 31.06
C PHE A 308 13.84 12.62 29.97
N LEU A 309 14.55 11.55 30.36
CA LEU A 309 15.28 10.71 29.42
C LEU A 309 14.97 9.24 29.73
N TRP A 310 14.56 8.50 28.71
CA TRP A 310 14.42 7.05 28.75
C TRP A 310 15.56 6.43 27.95
N ASP A 311 16.26 5.46 28.53
CA ASP A 311 17.27 4.63 27.85
C ASP A 311 16.59 3.34 27.36
N ILE A 312 16.32 3.28 26.06
CA ILE A 312 15.58 2.18 25.43
C ILE A 312 16.38 0.87 25.46
N GLU A 313 17.71 0.95 25.35
CA GLU A 313 18.57 -0.22 25.39
C GLU A 313 18.58 -0.85 26.79
N SER A 314 18.66 -0.02 27.83
CA SER A 314 18.59 -0.51 29.22
C SER A 314 17.24 -1.14 29.54
N ILE A 315 16.15 -0.53 29.05
CA ILE A 315 14.78 -1.01 29.25
C ILE A 315 14.56 -2.36 28.55
N THR A 316 15.02 -2.51 27.31
CA THR A 316 14.89 -3.77 26.55
C THR A 316 15.73 -4.91 27.14
N ARG A 317 16.92 -4.63 27.68
CA ARG A 317 17.73 -5.62 28.40
C ARG A 317 17.08 -6.07 29.71
N GLN A 318 16.51 -5.15 30.48
CA GLN A 318 15.80 -5.47 31.73
C GLN A 318 14.57 -6.36 31.48
N ASP A 319 13.81 -6.12 30.41
CA ASP A 319 12.66 -6.96 30.05
C ASP A 319 13.09 -8.40 29.71
N CYS A 320 14.21 -8.57 28.99
CA CYS A 320 14.80 -9.88 28.70
C CYS A 320 15.29 -10.63 29.96
N GLU A 321 15.83 -9.92 30.95
CA GLU A 321 16.29 -10.54 32.22
C GLU A 321 15.13 -10.86 33.17
N SER A 322 14.02 -10.13 33.10
CA SER A 322 12.83 -10.32 33.95
C SER A 322 11.89 -11.45 33.51
N ARG A 323 12.10 -12.02 32.31
CA ARG A 323 11.45 -13.26 31.85
C ARG A 323 12.41 -14.44 32.02
N PRO A 324 12.35 -15.23 33.12
CA PRO A 324 13.13 -16.44 33.20
C PRO A 324 12.67 -17.42 32.12
N SER A 325 13.65 -17.99 31.43
CA SER A 325 13.48 -19.11 30.51
C SER A 325 12.99 -20.32 31.32
N GLU A 326 11.71 -20.71 31.18
CA GLU A 326 11.24 -21.99 31.71
C GLU A 326 11.85 -23.13 30.90
N THR A 327 13.02 -23.57 31.36
CA THR A 327 13.72 -24.77 30.93
C THR A 327 13.74 -25.73 32.12
N LEU A 328 13.03 -26.85 31.95
CA LEU A 328 13.21 -28.17 32.58
C LEU A 328 13.74 -28.24 34.03
N ARG A 329 12.86 -28.63 34.95
CA ARG A 329 13.22 -29.48 36.10
C ARG A 329 12.34 -30.72 36.15
N LEU A 330 12.98 -31.86 35.86
CA LEU A 330 12.53 -33.20 36.23
C LEU A 330 12.68 -33.35 37.75
N GLU A 331 11.57 -33.49 38.48
CA GLU A 331 11.57 -34.17 39.77
C GLU A 331 10.38 -35.14 39.84
N SER A 332 10.75 -36.41 39.91
CA SER A 332 9.96 -37.57 40.23
C SER A 332 9.48 -37.53 41.68
N GLN A 333 8.17 -37.66 41.91
CA GLN A 333 7.66 -38.26 43.14
C GLN A 333 6.26 -38.87 42.94
N GLU A 334 6.24 -40.19 43.08
CA GLU A 334 5.05 -41.03 43.26
C GLU A 334 4.32 -40.64 44.56
N TYR A 335 2.98 -40.68 44.58
CA TYR A 335 2.18 -41.30 45.67
C TYR A 335 0.68 -41.35 45.31
N SER A 336 0.21 -42.58 45.13
CA SER A 336 -1.05 -43.18 45.64
C SER A 336 -2.38 -42.40 45.64
N ASN A 337 -3.31 -42.90 44.81
CA ASN A 337 -4.77 -42.95 45.03
C ASN A 337 -5.13 -43.85 46.24
N PRO A 338 -6.35 -43.84 46.83
CA PRO A 338 -7.65 -43.82 46.12
C PRO A 338 -8.85 -43.10 46.82
N GLY A 339 -9.96 -42.92 46.09
CA GLY A 339 -11.30 -43.05 46.71
C GLY A 339 -12.41 -42.06 46.30
N HIS A 340 -13.15 -42.45 45.25
CA HIS A 340 -14.62 -42.46 45.16
C HIS A 340 -15.49 -41.19 44.96
N THR A 341 -16.34 -41.37 43.93
CA THR A 341 -17.79 -41.10 43.78
C THR A 341 -18.27 -39.79 43.16
N VAL A 342 -18.77 -39.97 41.93
CA VAL A 342 -19.59 -39.10 41.08
C VAL A 342 -21.02 -38.99 41.65
N PRO A 343 -21.71 -37.87 41.40
CA PRO A 343 -23.04 -37.97 40.80
C PRO A 343 -23.20 -37.07 39.56
N GLN A 344 -24.01 -37.58 38.62
CA GLN A 344 -24.42 -36.94 37.38
C GLN A 344 -25.68 -36.06 37.54
N VAL A 345 -25.90 -35.26 36.48
CA VAL A 345 -27.15 -34.71 35.90
C VAL A 345 -27.62 -33.33 36.40
N ILE A 346 -27.64 -32.32 35.51
CA ILE A 346 -28.82 -31.77 34.79
C ILE A 346 -28.36 -30.65 33.82
N PRO A 347 -28.77 -30.63 32.54
CA PRO A 347 -28.54 -29.50 31.63
C PRO A 347 -29.70 -28.50 31.71
N VAL A 348 -29.41 -27.20 31.85
CA VAL A 348 -30.41 -26.14 31.69
C VAL A 348 -30.36 -25.63 30.26
N ILE A 349 -31.39 -25.98 29.50
CA ILE A 349 -31.73 -25.36 28.22
C ILE A 349 -32.48 -24.06 28.53
N ALA A 350 -31.99 -22.92 28.05
CA ALA A 350 -32.77 -21.69 27.99
C ALA A 350 -32.74 -21.12 26.57
N SER A 351 -33.82 -21.40 25.85
CA SER A 351 -34.21 -20.73 24.62
C SER A 351 -34.73 -19.33 24.91
N HIS A 352 -34.20 -18.28 24.28
CA HIS A 352 -34.96 -17.04 24.09
C HIS A 352 -34.79 -16.51 22.66
N ARG A 353 -35.89 -16.61 21.91
CA ARG A 353 -36.19 -15.81 20.72
C ARG A 353 -36.26 -14.33 21.11
N LEU A 354 -35.71 -13.46 20.28
CA LEU A 354 -36.13 -12.06 20.19
C LEU A 354 -36.48 -11.71 18.74
N SER A 355 -37.70 -11.20 18.60
CA SER A 355 -38.36 -10.66 17.42
C SER A 355 -37.91 -9.22 17.12
N PRO A 356 -38.16 -8.70 15.90
CA PRO A 356 -37.61 -7.43 15.44
C PRO A 356 -38.46 -6.24 15.90
N LEU A 357 -37.81 -5.13 16.25
CA LEU A 357 -38.45 -3.82 16.46
C LEU A 357 -38.01 -2.81 15.40
N LYS A 358 -39.03 -2.10 14.90
CA LYS A 358 -39.07 -1.15 13.78
C LYS A 358 -38.30 0.16 14.03
N PRO A 359 -38.00 0.93 12.95
CA PRO A 359 -37.22 2.17 13.03
C PRO A 359 -38.04 3.34 13.58
N SER A 360 -37.43 4.14 14.45
CA SER A 360 -37.96 5.44 14.91
C SER A 360 -37.34 6.58 14.10
N THR A 361 -38.21 7.48 13.62
CA THR A 361 -37.90 8.73 12.91
C THR A 361 -37.24 9.77 13.84
N PRO A 362 -36.47 10.74 13.28
CA PRO A 362 -35.81 11.76 14.08
C PRO A 362 -36.80 12.90 14.41
N LYS A 363 -36.84 13.31 15.68
CA LYS A 363 -37.47 14.55 16.12
C LYS A 363 -36.41 15.65 16.21
N GLU A 364 -36.68 16.75 15.53
CA GLU A 364 -36.11 18.07 15.79
C GLU A 364 -36.46 18.50 17.21
N ASP A 365 -35.48 18.92 17.99
CA ASP A 365 -35.72 19.76 19.17
C ASP A 365 -34.73 20.92 19.19
N ALA A 366 -35.31 22.10 19.34
CA ALA A 366 -34.69 23.41 19.30
C ALA A 366 -33.91 23.72 20.58
N TYR A 367 -32.81 24.46 20.43
CA TYR A 367 -32.03 25.05 21.51
C TYR A 367 -32.78 26.21 22.20
N PRO A 368 -32.73 26.34 23.54
CA PRO A 368 -32.93 27.62 24.20
C PRO A 368 -31.59 28.34 24.46
N ALA A 369 -31.61 29.65 24.30
CA ALA A 369 -30.53 30.59 24.57
C ALA A 369 -30.42 30.97 26.08
N VAL A 370 -29.34 31.71 26.40
CA VAL A 370 -29.02 32.48 27.65
C VAL A 370 -28.17 31.68 28.68
N SER A 371 -27.03 32.12 29.26
CA SER A 371 -26.29 33.41 29.34
C SER A 371 -24.78 33.22 29.66
N ARG A 372 -24.06 34.35 29.54
CA ARG A 372 -22.63 34.68 29.74
C ARG A 372 -22.00 34.36 31.11
N ALA A 373 -20.68 34.09 31.09
CA ALA A 373 -19.56 34.59 31.95
C ALA A 373 -18.50 33.46 32.13
N ARG A 374 -17.17 33.57 31.92
CA ARG A 374 -16.16 34.65 32.01
C ARG A 374 -14.89 34.31 31.16
N HIS A 375 -14.31 35.36 30.54
CA HIS A 375 -12.88 35.74 30.30
C HIS A 375 -11.86 34.66 29.86
N GLY A 376 -11.07 34.81 28.78
CA GLY A 376 -10.29 35.96 28.25
C GLY A 376 -8.82 35.50 28.18
N TYR A 377 -7.90 35.83 27.27
CA TYR A 377 -7.67 36.86 26.26
C TYR A 377 -6.54 36.32 25.33
N PHE A 378 -6.43 36.78 24.07
CA PHE A 378 -5.20 37.38 23.51
C PHE A 378 -5.45 37.84 22.07
N ARG A 379 -5.05 39.07 21.76
CA ARG A 379 -5.27 39.76 20.48
C ARG A 379 -3.96 40.47 20.06
N GLN A 380 -3.73 40.47 18.74
CA GLN A 380 -3.28 41.62 17.91
C GLN A 380 -1.82 42.11 18.04
N TRP A 381 -1.11 42.67 17.04
CA TRP A 381 -1.27 42.93 15.60
C TRP A 381 0.07 43.52 15.06
N TRP A 382 0.48 43.14 13.83
CA TRP A 382 1.01 43.93 12.68
C TRP A 382 2.28 44.86 12.67
N ARG A 383 3.09 44.60 11.61
CA ARG A 383 3.71 45.45 10.54
C ARG A 383 4.72 46.58 10.88
N HIS A 384 5.75 46.89 10.07
CA HIS A 384 5.80 47.14 8.61
C HIS A 384 7.28 47.13 8.09
N LEU A 385 7.50 46.50 6.91
CA LEU A 385 8.13 47.03 5.68
C LEU A 385 9.51 47.79 5.69
N ARG A 386 10.51 47.33 4.90
CA ARG A 386 10.95 47.83 3.55
C ARG A 386 12.44 47.59 3.16
N PHE A 387 12.61 47.05 1.94
CA PHE A 387 13.48 47.44 0.79
C PHE A 387 15.02 47.22 0.70
N LEU A 388 15.38 46.47 -0.39
CA LEU A 388 16.50 46.55 -1.40
C LEU A 388 17.98 46.62 -0.90
N ASN A 389 19.02 46.03 -1.54
CA ASN A 389 19.31 45.87 -2.98
C ASN A 389 20.55 44.96 -3.27
N THR A 390 20.58 44.37 -4.48
CA THR A 390 21.71 44.12 -5.44
C THR A 390 22.95 43.20 -5.21
N ARG A 391 23.02 42.17 -6.08
CA ARG A 391 24.06 41.73 -7.09
C ARG A 391 25.56 41.63 -6.74
N GLN A 392 26.22 40.51 -7.13
CA GLN A 392 27.04 40.36 -8.37
C GLN A 392 27.71 38.96 -8.53
N TYR A 393 28.14 38.67 -9.78
CA TYR A 393 28.63 37.44 -10.44
C TYR A 393 30.10 37.02 -10.14
N SER A 394 30.46 35.72 -10.35
CA SER A 394 31.28 35.24 -11.51
C SER A 394 31.90 33.81 -11.38
N SER A 395 31.64 32.97 -12.40
CA SER A 395 32.40 31.91 -13.12
C SER A 395 33.76 31.31 -12.64
N SER A 396 33.97 29.98 -12.75
CA SER A 396 34.47 29.23 -13.95
C SER A 396 35.22 27.89 -13.66
N ALA A 397 35.08 26.97 -14.63
CA ALA A 397 36.03 25.96 -15.16
C ALA A 397 36.19 24.53 -14.55
N ARG A 398 36.18 23.56 -15.50
CA ARG A 398 36.28 22.08 -15.43
C ARG A 398 37.71 21.58 -15.73
N THR A 399 38.00 20.33 -15.34
CA THR A 399 38.84 19.40 -16.14
C THR A 399 38.48 17.93 -15.88
N THR A 400 38.60 17.12 -16.93
CA THR A 400 38.29 15.68 -17.06
C THR A 400 39.57 14.86 -17.30
N ALA A 401 39.64 13.58 -16.88
CA ALA A 401 40.50 12.57 -17.50
C ALA A 401 40.03 11.13 -17.20
N SER A 402 40.16 10.26 -18.21
CA SER A 402 39.78 8.83 -18.26
C SER A 402 41.05 7.92 -18.39
N PRO A 403 40.94 6.57 -18.39
CA PRO A 403 41.93 5.63 -17.82
C PRO A 403 42.76 4.80 -18.84
N ASN A 404 43.66 3.94 -18.35
CA ASN A 404 44.05 2.68 -19.04
C ASN A 404 44.71 1.62 -18.11
N PRO A 405 44.72 0.31 -18.50
CA PRO A 405 45.06 -0.86 -17.65
C PRO A 405 46.33 -1.63 -18.08
N GLN A 406 46.83 -2.58 -17.25
CA GLN A 406 47.28 -3.95 -17.65
C GLN A 406 47.99 -4.80 -16.55
N SER A 407 47.61 -6.09 -16.52
CA SER A 407 48.37 -7.36 -16.45
C SER A 407 49.07 -7.93 -15.18
N ASN A 408 48.71 -9.22 -14.95
CA ASN A 408 49.48 -10.41 -14.52
C ASN A 408 49.86 -10.62 -13.04
N LEU A 409 49.48 -11.80 -12.50
CA LEU A 409 50.37 -12.85 -12.00
C LEU A 409 49.61 -14.15 -11.64
N GLU A 410 50.27 -15.29 -11.89
CA GLU A 410 49.86 -16.68 -11.66
C GLU A 410 49.99 -17.13 -10.19
N GLY A 411 49.28 -18.21 -9.83
CA GLY A 411 49.70 -19.19 -8.81
C GLY A 411 48.92 -19.18 -7.48
N ASP A 412 47.95 -20.09 -7.31
CA ASP A 412 48.13 -21.29 -6.47
C ASP A 412 46.81 -22.01 -6.21
N ALA A 413 46.81 -23.32 -6.50
CA ALA A 413 45.79 -24.26 -6.08
C ALA A 413 46.05 -24.66 -4.62
N SER A 414 45.23 -24.16 -3.69
CA SER A 414 45.17 -24.70 -2.33
C SER A 414 43.76 -24.61 -1.74
N SER A 415 43.18 -25.79 -1.48
CA SER A 415 42.19 -26.07 -0.44
C SER A 415 41.00 -25.11 -0.29
N ASN A 416 39.92 -25.39 -1.03
CA ASN A 416 38.56 -24.91 -0.70
C ASN A 416 38.03 -25.65 0.54
N GLN A 417 38.54 -25.28 1.72
CA GLN A 417 37.84 -25.51 2.98
C GLN A 417 37.35 -24.17 3.51
N GLY A 418 36.02 -23.97 3.44
CA GLY A 418 35.32 -23.04 4.32
C GLY A 418 35.33 -21.56 3.93
N GLN A 419 35.20 -21.20 2.65
CA GLN A 419 34.78 -19.84 2.31
C GLN A 419 33.31 -19.65 2.73
N SER A 420 33.04 -18.64 3.55
CA SER A 420 31.67 -18.22 3.87
C SER A 420 30.95 -17.80 2.58
N PRO A 421 29.67 -18.17 2.38
CA PRO A 421 28.93 -17.73 1.20
C PRO A 421 28.98 -16.21 1.09
N ALA A 422 29.07 -15.72 -0.14
CA ALA A 422 29.15 -14.30 -0.42
C ALA A 422 27.96 -13.56 0.23
N GLN A 423 28.23 -12.38 0.78
CA GLN A 423 27.25 -11.65 1.60
C GLN A 423 25.96 -11.35 0.81
N ASP A 424 26.09 -11.06 -0.48
CA ASP A 424 24.97 -10.82 -1.39
C ASP A 424 24.08 -12.06 -1.59
N VAL A 425 24.65 -13.28 -1.64
CA VAL A 425 23.90 -14.54 -1.67
C VAL A 425 23.09 -14.71 -0.38
N LEU A 426 23.69 -14.39 0.78
CA LEU A 426 23.00 -14.48 2.07
C LEU A 426 21.90 -13.41 2.20
N ASP A 427 22.16 -12.19 1.73
CA ASP A 427 21.19 -11.10 1.74
C ASP A 427 20.00 -11.43 0.82
N GLU A 428 20.26 -11.95 -0.38
CA GLU A 428 19.22 -12.40 -1.31
C GLU A 428 18.44 -13.60 -0.76
N PHE A 429 19.11 -14.58 -0.15
CA PHE A 429 18.45 -15.69 0.54
C PHE A 429 17.53 -15.21 1.66
N ASN A 430 17.99 -14.26 2.47
CA ASN A 430 17.18 -13.66 3.54
C ASN A 430 15.97 -12.93 2.97
N ARG A 431 16.16 -12.12 1.92
CA ARG A 431 15.09 -11.40 1.22
C ARG A 431 14.06 -12.38 0.65
N TYR A 432 14.50 -13.42 -0.06
CA TYR A 432 13.65 -14.41 -0.70
C TYR A 432 12.82 -15.20 0.33
N VAL A 433 13.45 -15.74 1.37
CA VAL A 433 12.74 -16.52 2.40
C VAL A 433 11.79 -15.65 3.22
N MET A 434 12.11 -14.37 3.44
CA MET A 434 11.25 -13.50 4.25
C MET A 434 10.10 -12.87 3.48
N ASN A 435 10.21 -12.69 2.16
CA ASN A 435 9.26 -11.91 1.36
C ASN A 435 8.58 -12.71 0.25
N ASP A 436 9.20 -13.75 -0.30
CA ASP A 436 8.79 -14.37 -1.58
C ASP A 436 8.27 -15.80 -1.47
N ILE A 437 8.38 -16.44 -0.30
CA ILE A 437 7.79 -17.76 -0.01
C ILE A 437 6.61 -17.63 0.97
N PRO A 438 5.75 -18.65 1.11
CA PRO A 438 4.67 -18.63 2.09
C PRO A 438 5.13 -18.36 3.53
N ILE A 439 4.26 -17.70 4.30
CA ILE A 439 4.51 -17.32 5.71
C ILE A 439 4.76 -18.57 6.57
N ARG A 440 4.01 -19.64 6.29
CA ARG A 440 4.11 -20.94 6.93
C ARG A 440 4.09 -22.03 5.89
N LEU A 441 4.76 -23.14 6.18
CA LEU A 441 4.82 -24.33 5.35
C LEU A 441 4.62 -25.56 6.22
N ILE A 442 4.19 -26.65 5.64
CA ILE A 442 4.18 -27.98 6.24
C ILE A 442 5.55 -28.60 6.00
N TYR A 443 6.24 -28.99 7.06
CA TYR A 443 7.46 -29.77 6.96
C TYR A 443 7.08 -31.23 6.66
N VAL A 444 7.29 -31.67 5.42
CA VAL A 444 6.83 -32.95 4.86
C VAL A 444 7.26 -34.19 5.68
N PRO A 445 8.46 -34.25 6.30
CA PRO A 445 8.84 -35.39 7.12
C PRO A 445 7.99 -35.58 8.38
N THR A 446 7.58 -34.50 9.05
CA THR A 446 6.83 -34.57 10.32
C THR A 446 5.35 -34.20 10.17
N MET A 447 4.96 -33.60 9.04
CA MET A 447 3.66 -32.96 8.81
C MET A 447 3.34 -31.84 9.81
N GLU A 448 4.37 -31.20 10.37
CA GLU A 448 4.19 -30.07 11.29
C GLU A 448 4.22 -28.74 10.53
N LEU A 449 3.48 -27.76 11.06
CA LEU A 449 3.50 -26.41 10.53
C LEU A 449 4.73 -25.65 11.04
N VAL A 450 5.51 -25.11 10.11
CA VAL A 450 6.76 -24.38 10.38
C VAL A 450 6.73 -22.99 9.71
N GLY A 451 7.40 -22.00 10.33
CA GLY A 451 7.50 -20.65 9.78
C GLY A 451 8.79 -20.41 8.98
N ARG A 452 8.88 -19.25 8.32
CA ARG A 452 10.04 -18.82 7.51
C ARG A 452 11.40 -18.93 8.22
N ASN A 453 11.47 -18.69 9.54
CA ASN A 453 12.72 -18.84 10.32
C ASN A 453 13.25 -20.27 10.35
N PHE A 454 12.35 -21.26 10.36
CA PHE A 454 12.74 -22.68 10.29
C PHE A 454 13.32 -22.99 8.91
N VAL A 455 12.63 -22.55 7.85
CA VAL A 455 13.07 -22.71 6.45
C VAL A 455 14.45 -22.08 6.24
N LYS A 456 14.65 -20.86 6.77
CA LYS A 456 15.93 -20.15 6.74
C LYS A 456 17.05 -20.98 7.37
N THR A 457 16.82 -21.50 8.57
CA THR A 457 17.82 -22.33 9.28
C THR A 457 18.12 -23.62 8.53
N HIS A 458 17.08 -24.23 7.94
CA HIS A 458 17.16 -25.50 7.21
C HIS A 458 18.00 -25.40 5.93
N PHE A 459 17.80 -24.36 5.12
CA PHE A 459 18.52 -24.18 3.85
C PHE A 459 19.84 -23.42 3.96
N LEU A 460 20.18 -22.87 5.13
CA LEU A 460 21.41 -22.08 5.32
C LEU A 460 22.69 -22.85 4.93
N HIS A 461 22.73 -24.16 5.16
CA HIS A 461 23.88 -24.97 4.74
C HIS A 461 24.01 -25.06 3.22
N GLN A 462 22.90 -25.20 2.49
CA GLN A 462 22.89 -25.29 1.03
C GLN A 462 23.31 -23.98 0.36
N MET A 463 23.12 -22.84 1.04
CA MET A 463 23.62 -21.54 0.55
C MET A 463 25.15 -21.50 0.47
N LYS A 464 25.85 -22.28 1.30
CA LYS A 464 27.31 -22.39 1.25
C LYS A 464 27.82 -23.10 -0.01
N GLU A 465 26.94 -23.83 -0.73
CA GLU A 465 27.28 -24.49 -1.98
C GLU A 465 27.29 -23.51 -3.17
N ILE A 466 26.68 -22.33 -3.02
CA ILE A 466 26.71 -21.26 -4.03
C ILE A 466 28.05 -20.53 -3.88
N THR A 467 29.04 -21.01 -4.65
CA THR A 467 30.41 -20.47 -4.67
C THR A 467 30.57 -19.43 -5.78
N GLU A 468 31.60 -18.59 -5.69
CA GLU A 468 31.95 -17.63 -6.75
C GLU A 468 32.20 -18.31 -8.09
N ASP A 469 32.80 -19.51 -8.09
CA ASP A 469 33.02 -20.31 -9.30
C ASP A 469 31.69 -20.72 -9.95
N LEU A 470 30.69 -21.11 -9.14
CA LEU A 470 29.36 -21.43 -9.65
C LEU A 470 28.68 -20.21 -10.24
N ILE A 471 28.76 -19.05 -9.57
CA ILE A 471 28.18 -17.81 -10.08
C ILE A 471 28.84 -17.41 -11.40
N ALA A 472 30.17 -17.43 -11.47
CA ALA A 472 30.92 -17.10 -12.69
C ALA A 472 30.58 -18.05 -13.85
N LYS A 473 30.41 -19.35 -13.56
CA LYS A 473 29.99 -20.34 -14.56
C LYS A 473 28.61 -20.02 -15.14
N GLU A 474 27.63 -19.74 -14.29
CA GLU A 474 26.25 -19.45 -14.69
C GLU A 474 26.14 -18.10 -15.43
N GLN A 475 26.96 -17.10 -15.02
CA GLN A 475 27.06 -15.85 -15.77
C GLN A 475 27.58 -16.07 -17.20
N ALA A 476 28.53 -16.98 -17.39
CA ALA A 476 29.16 -17.26 -18.67
C ALA A 476 28.33 -18.17 -19.61
N GLU A 477 27.26 -18.80 -19.11
CA GLU A 477 26.41 -19.71 -19.89
C GLU A 477 25.60 -18.97 -20.98
N PHE A 478 25.32 -17.68 -20.77
CA PHE A 478 24.56 -16.84 -21.70
C PHE A 478 25.44 -15.82 -22.42
N LEU A 479 25.07 -15.46 -23.65
CA LEU A 479 25.75 -14.44 -24.46
C LEU A 479 24.76 -13.32 -24.81
N PRO A 480 24.96 -12.06 -24.34
CA PRO A 480 26.02 -11.62 -23.42
C PRO A 480 25.87 -12.20 -22.00
N PRO A 481 26.95 -12.26 -21.20
CA PRO A 481 26.90 -12.80 -19.84
C PRO A 481 25.84 -12.15 -18.97
N LEU A 482 25.11 -12.96 -18.20
CA LEU A 482 24.10 -12.44 -17.28
C LEU A 482 24.76 -11.61 -16.16
N ALA A 483 24.12 -10.49 -15.81
CA ALA A 483 24.53 -9.71 -14.65
C ALA A 483 24.39 -10.55 -13.37
N ARG A 484 25.34 -10.38 -12.44
CA ARG A 484 25.34 -11.08 -11.15
C ARG A 484 24.02 -10.93 -10.40
N GLU A 485 23.43 -9.74 -10.46
CA GLU A 485 22.12 -9.39 -9.88
C GLU A 485 20.96 -10.26 -10.39
N ARG A 486 21.08 -10.90 -11.57
CA ARG A 486 20.08 -11.83 -12.12
C ARG A 486 20.40 -13.30 -11.81
N VAL A 487 21.68 -13.64 -11.71
CA VAL A 487 22.14 -15.02 -11.47
C VAL A 487 21.94 -15.42 -10.02
N VAL A 488 22.32 -14.55 -9.07
CA VAL A 488 22.24 -14.86 -7.62
C VAL A 488 20.80 -15.20 -7.18
N PRO A 489 19.75 -14.42 -7.52
CA PRO A 489 18.38 -14.79 -7.20
C PRO A 489 17.96 -16.14 -7.76
N THR A 490 18.31 -16.44 -9.02
CA THR A 490 17.98 -17.72 -9.69
C THR A 490 18.62 -18.90 -8.95
N LEU A 491 19.89 -18.78 -8.56
CA LEU A 491 20.60 -19.82 -7.82
C LEU A 491 20.01 -20.02 -6.42
N VAL A 492 19.68 -18.95 -5.70
CA VAL A 492 19.01 -19.02 -4.39
C VAL A 492 17.66 -19.73 -4.51
N GLN A 493 16.83 -19.34 -5.49
CA GLN A 493 15.53 -19.95 -5.76
C GLN A 493 15.65 -21.43 -6.09
N SER A 494 16.68 -21.83 -6.85
CA SER A 494 16.89 -23.24 -7.23
C SER A 494 17.15 -24.17 -6.05
N LYS A 495 17.66 -23.64 -4.93
CA LYS A 495 17.99 -24.41 -3.70
C LYS A 495 16.80 -24.48 -2.74
N VAL A 496 16.05 -23.39 -2.57
CA VAL A 496 14.93 -23.30 -1.62
C VAL A 496 13.66 -23.86 -2.25
N LYS A 497 13.46 -25.17 -2.12
CA LYS A 497 12.35 -25.90 -2.76
C LYS A 497 11.17 -26.13 -1.83
N TYR A 498 9.97 -25.83 -2.32
CA TYR A 498 8.70 -26.19 -1.70
C TYR A 498 7.65 -26.48 -2.78
N GLY A 499 6.70 -27.37 -2.47
CA GLY A 499 5.54 -27.63 -3.32
C GLY A 499 4.29 -26.93 -2.81
N ILE A 500 3.28 -26.85 -3.66
CA ILE A 500 1.94 -26.40 -3.28
C ILE A 500 0.91 -27.47 -3.60
N LEU A 501 -0.07 -27.66 -2.72
CA LEU A 501 -1.28 -28.43 -3.01
C LEU A 501 -2.41 -27.48 -3.41
N SER A 502 -2.83 -27.58 -4.67
CA SER A 502 -4.06 -26.99 -5.19
C SER A 502 -5.16 -28.04 -5.21
N HIS A 503 -6.32 -27.74 -4.62
CA HIS A 503 -7.39 -28.73 -4.53
C HIS A 503 -8.74 -28.12 -4.11
N ARG A 504 -9.78 -28.95 -4.13
CA ARG A 504 -11.04 -28.72 -3.41
C ARG A 504 -11.07 -29.53 -2.12
N TRP A 505 -11.39 -28.90 -0.99
CA TRP A 505 -11.64 -29.62 0.25
C TRP A 505 -13.00 -30.32 0.24
N LEU A 506 -13.07 -31.43 0.97
CA LEU A 506 -14.30 -32.19 1.19
C LEU A 506 -15.20 -31.42 2.17
N ASP A 507 -16.51 -31.66 2.13
CA ASP A 507 -17.48 -30.95 2.99
C ASP A 507 -17.25 -31.16 4.51
N THR A 508 -16.47 -32.17 4.91
CA THR A 508 -16.14 -32.45 6.32
C THR A 508 -14.71 -32.97 6.49
N GLY A 509 -14.09 -32.65 7.64
CA GLY A 509 -12.78 -33.22 8.03
C GLY A 509 -11.56 -32.55 7.43
N GLU A 510 -11.68 -31.27 7.05
CA GLU A 510 -10.59 -30.41 6.58
C GLU A 510 -9.67 -29.97 7.73
N PRO A 511 -8.35 -30.20 7.65
CA PRO A 511 -7.39 -29.70 8.63
C PRO A 511 -7.41 -28.18 8.68
N SER A 512 -7.80 -27.61 9.83
CA SER A 512 -7.72 -26.16 10.01
C SER A 512 -6.32 -25.74 10.47
N TYR A 513 -5.98 -24.46 10.29
CA TYR A 513 -4.76 -23.87 10.85
C TYR A 513 -4.62 -24.14 12.37
N GLN A 514 -5.72 -24.00 13.12
CA GLN A 514 -5.72 -24.21 14.57
C GLN A 514 -5.42 -25.66 14.95
N GLU A 515 -5.95 -26.63 14.17
CA GLU A 515 -5.68 -28.05 14.38
C GLU A 515 -4.22 -28.41 14.05
N MET A 516 -3.63 -27.81 13.00
CA MET A 516 -2.22 -28.00 12.66
C MET A 516 -1.26 -27.40 13.70
N MET A 517 -1.68 -26.37 14.43
CA MET A 517 -0.86 -25.70 15.47
C MET A 517 -0.90 -26.40 16.84
N GLY A 518 -1.94 -27.17 17.15
CA GLY A 518 -2.14 -27.80 18.45
C GLY A 518 -1.14 -28.93 18.73
N LYS A 519 -0.02 -28.64 19.41
CA LYS A 519 1.01 -29.63 19.80
C LYS A 519 0.59 -30.60 20.94
N ASN A 520 -0.64 -30.50 21.48
CA ASN A 520 -1.12 -31.31 22.59
C ASN A 520 -2.26 -32.25 22.17
N LEU A 521 -1.92 -33.40 21.61
CA LEU A 521 -2.82 -34.56 21.66
C LEU A 521 -2.00 -35.84 21.84
N HIS A 522 -1.69 -36.16 23.09
CA HIS A 522 -1.67 -37.57 23.52
C HIS A 522 -3.10 -38.14 23.50
N GLY A 523 -3.66 -38.17 22.30
CA GLY A 523 -4.75 -39.04 21.87
C GLY A 523 -6.09 -38.36 21.55
N PRO A 524 -6.80 -38.81 20.49
CA PRO A 524 -6.49 -39.99 19.69
C PRO A 524 -6.07 -39.64 18.25
N SER A 525 -5.26 -40.52 17.68
CA SER A 525 -5.37 -41.12 16.34
C SER A 525 -6.59 -40.81 15.43
N HIS A 526 -7.74 -40.32 15.93
CA HIS A 526 -8.96 -40.06 15.16
C HIS A 526 -8.84 -38.92 14.12
N ALA A 527 -8.15 -37.82 14.42
CA ALA A 527 -8.03 -36.71 13.45
C ALA A 527 -7.22 -37.11 12.21
N ARG A 528 -6.20 -37.98 12.36
CA ARG A 528 -5.41 -38.52 11.24
C ARG A 528 -6.22 -39.45 10.32
N HIS A 529 -7.35 -39.96 10.78
CA HIS A 529 -8.27 -40.77 9.99
C HIS A 529 -9.35 -39.93 9.29
N LEU A 530 -9.41 -38.62 9.54
CA LEU A 530 -10.32 -37.75 8.80
C LEU A 530 -9.89 -37.68 7.32
N PRO A 531 -10.86 -37.67 6.38
CA PRO A 531 -10.57 -37.66 4.95
C PRO A 531 -9.59 -36.56 4.51
N GLY A 532 -9.68 -35.36 5.10
CA GLY A 532 -8.76 -34.26 4.78
C GLY A 532 -7.32 -34.47 5.25
N TYR A 533 -7.11 -35.07 6.42
CA TYR A 533 -5.76 -35.46 6.88
C TYR A 533 -5.17 -36.60 6.05
N ILE A 534 -6.00 -37.57 5.64
CA ILE A 534 -5.57 -38.65 4.74
C ILE A 534 -5.12 -38.06 3.39
N LYS A 535 -5.91 -37.14 2.85
CA LYS A 535 -5.61 -36.42 1.62
C LYS A 535 -4.29 -35.65 1.72
N LEU A 536 -4.10 -34.87 2.79
CA LEU A 536 -2.87 -34.14 3.04
C LEU A 536 -1.66 -35.07 3.21
N GLY A 537 -1.84 -36.20 3.89
CA GLY A 537 -0.82 -37.23 4.06
C GLY A 537 -0.41 -37.89 2.74
N ARG A 538 -1.37 -38.16 1.84
CA ARG A 538 -1.09 -38.63 0.48
C ARG A 538 -0.32 -37.58 -0.33
N CYS A 539 -0.71 -36.31 -0.22
CA CYS A 539 0.04 -35.22 -0.84
C CYS A 539 1.49 -35.16 -0.32
N CYS A 540 1.70 -35.25 0.99
CA CYS A 540 3.05 -35.28 1.58
C CYS A 540 3.87 -36.49 1.10
N LYS A 541 3.23 -37.64 0.83
CA LYS A 541 3.90 -38.81 0.25
C LYS A 541 4.36 -38.53 -1.17
N GLU A 542 3.51 -37.92 -2.01
CA GLU A 542 3.90 -37.56 -3.38
C GLU A 542 4.95 -36.44 -3.41
N ALA A 543 4.82 -35.43 -2.54
CA ALA A 543 5.84 -34.40 -2.39
C ALA A 543 7.21 -35.00 -2.04
N ARG A 544 7.27 -36.00 -1.17
CA ARG A 544 8.50 -36.72 -0.84
C ARG A 544 9.05 -37.52 -2.03
N ARG A 545 8.18 -38.14 -2.84
CA ARG A 545 8.58 -38.84 -4.07
C ARG A 545 9.25 -37.89 -5.06
N LEU A 546 8.76 -36.65 -5.13
CA LEU A 546 9.30 -35.55 -5.94
C LEU A 546 10.50 -34.82 -5.28
N GLY A 547 11.03 -35.34 -4.16
CA GLY A 547 12.19 -34.77 -3.48
C GLY A 547 11.94 -33.48 -2.68
N LEU A 548 10.68 -33.13 -2.41
CA LEU A 548 10.31 -31.94 -1.65
C LEU A 548 10.31 -32.20 -0.14
N GLN A 549 10.71 -31.18 0.61
CA GLN A 549 10.74 -31.20 2.08
C GLN A 549 9.73 -30.24 2.71
N PHE A 550 9.18 -29.32 1.92
CA PHE A 550 8.19 -28.35 2.35
C PHE A 550 6.99 -28.35 1.39
N LEU A 551 5.80 -28.19 1.95
CA LEU A 551 4.54 -28.13 1.22
C LEU A 551 3.70 -26.97 1.74
N TRP A 552 2.88 -26.34 0.89
CA TRP A 552 1.91 -25.34 1.29
C TRP A 552 0.50 -25.69 0.83
N THR A 553 -0.51 -25.30 1.60
CA THR A 553 -1.93 -25.31 1.20
C THR A 553 -2.68 -24.21 1.97
N ASP A 554 -3.57 -23.52 1.29
CA ASP A 554 -4.23 -22.28 1.72
C ASP A 554 -5.05 -22.41 3.01
N THR A 555 -5.71 -23.54 3.26
CA THR A 555 -6.53 -23.67 4.47
C THR A 555 -5.72 -23.78 5.75
N CYS A 556 -4.73 -24.67 5.77
CA CYS A 556 -4.08 -25.03 7.04
C CYS A 556 -2.76 -24.29 7.27
N CYS A 557 -2.23 -23.61 6.24
CA CYS A 557 -1.02 -22.80 6.34
C CYS A 557 -1.29 -21.30 6.56
N ILE A 558 -2.54 -20.85 6.47
CA ILE A 558 -2.92 -19.44 6.67
C ILE A 558 -3.75 -19.31 7.94
N ASP A 559 -3.29 -18.46 8.86
CA ASP A 559 -4.13 -17.97 9.95
C ASP A 559 -5.17 -16.97 9.42
N LYS A 560 -6.33 -17.49 9.01
CA LYS A 560 -7.46 -16.67 8.52
C LYS A 560 -8.06 -15.76 9.61
N THR A 561 -7.67 -15.90 10.88
CA THR A 561 -8.10 -15.01 11.97
C THR A 561 -7.22 -13.76 12.09
N SER A 562 -5.96 -13.84 11.62
CA SER A 562 -5.06 -12.71 11.52
C SER A 562 -5.33 -11.92 10.23
N SER A 563 -5.83 -10.70 10.36
CA SER A 563 -6.09 -9.84 9.20
C SER A 563 -4.80 -9.49 8.45
N ALA A 564 -3.66 -9.40 9.14
CA ALA A 564 -2.36 -9.14 8.54
C ALA A 564 -1.86 -10.35 7.74
N GLU A 565 -1.93 -11.55 8.32
CA GLU A 565 -1.51 -12.79 7.64
C GLU A 565 -2.40 -13.08 6.43
N LEU A 566 -3.72 -12.87 6.56
CA LEU A 566 -4.67 -13.03 5.47
C LEU A 566 -4.39 -12.03 4.32
N ASP A 567 -4.13 -10.76 4.66
CA ASP A 567 -3.85 -9.71 3.68
C ASP A 567 -2.54 -9.97 2.91
N GLU A 568 -1.46 -10.33 3.62
CA GLU A 568 -0.19 -10.71 3.00
C GLU A 568 -0.36 -11.97 2.12
N SER A 569 -1.11 -12.96 2.62
CA SER A 569 -1.34 -14.22 1.90
C SER A 569 -2.08 -14.00 0.60
N ILE A 570 -3.15 -13.19 0.60
CA ILE A 570 -3.91 -12.92 -0.62
C ILE A 570 -3.05 -12.18 -1.65
N ARG A 571 -2.32 -11.13 -1.23
CA ARG A 571 -1.50 -10.32 -2.15
C ARG A 571 -0.29 -11.08 -2.69
N SER A 572 0.23 -12.05 -1.94
CA SER A 572 1.42 -12.80 -2.32
C SER A 572 1.13 -14.15 -2.98
N MET A 573 -0.13 -14.59 -2.99
CA MET A 573 -0.50 -15.95 -3.39
C MET A 573 0.01 -16.31 -4.78
N PHE A 574 -0.25 -15.47 -5.79
CA PHE A 574 0.20 -15.71 -7.16
C PHE A 574 1.72 -15.90 -7.23
N ARG A 575 2.49 -15.04 -6.56
CA ARG A 575 3.95 -15.15 -6.46
C ARG A 575 4.38 -16.45 -5.78
N TRP A 576 3.69 -16.88 -4.72
CA TRP A 576 3.99 -18.15 -4.06
C TRP A 576 3.78 -19.35 -4.97
N TYR A 577 2.72 -19.35 -5.79
CA TYR A 577 2.51 -20.37 -6.81
C TYR A 577 3.59 -20.32 -7.90
N ARG A 578 3.96 -19.12 -8.39
CA ARG A 578 5.02 -18.93 -9.39
C ARG A 578 6.38 -19.42 -8.90
N ASN A 579 6.71 -19.15 -7.64
CA ASN A 579 7.98 -19.54 -7.02
C ASN A 579 8.01 -20.98 -6.51
N SER A 580 6.88 -21.69 -6.53
CA SER A 580 6.83 -23.09 -6.11
C SER A 580 7.60 -23.98 -7.08
N THR A 581 8.24 -25.02 -6.56
CA THR A 581 8.96 -25.99 -7.40
C THR A 581 8.01 -26.78 -8.28
N ILE A 582 6.82 -27.08 -7.76
CA ILE A 582 5.73 -27.75 -8.47
C ILE A 582 4.41 -27.52 -7.73
N CYS A 583 3.33 -27.35 -8.48
CA CYS A 583 1.97 -27.35 -7.96
C CYS A 583 1.32 -28.72 -8.19
N ILE A 584 0.96 -29.39 -7.10
CA ILE A 584 0.25 -30.66 -7.09
C ILE A 584 -1.25 -30.34 -7.12
N ILE A 585 -1.93 -30.67 -8.22
CA ILE A 585 -3.37 -30.49 -8.36
C ILE A 585 -4.06 -31.81 -8.02
N TYR A 586 -4.95 -31.77 -7.04
CA TYR A 586 -5.86 -32.88 -6.76
C TYR A 586 -7.28 -32.56 -7.24
N LEU A 587 -7.77 -33.39 -8.14
CA LEU A 587 -9.11 -33.32 -8.70
C LEU A 587 -10.04 -34.32 -8.00
N GLY A 588 -11.08 -33.80 -7.34
CA GLY A 588 -11.94 -34.60 -6.46
C GLY A 588 -13.00 -35.42 -7.19
N GLU A 589 -13.31 -35.06 -8.44
CA GLU A 589 -14.41 -35.65 -9.22
C GLU A 589 -13.90 -36.38 -10.47
N THR A 590 -12.68 -36.06 -10.90
CA THR A 590 -12.02 -36.63 -12.08
C THR A 590 -11.48 -38.04 -11.81
N LEU A 591 -11.76 -38.98 -12.71
CA LEU A 591 -11.13 -40.30 -12.78
C LEU A 591 -10.15 -40.42 -13.96
N ILE A 592 -10.60 -39.96 -15.12
CA ILE A 592 -9.90 -39.98 -16.42
C ILE A 592 -9.89 -38.57 -17.04
N LEU A 593 -9.09 -38.34 -18.09
CA LEU A 593 -8.93 -37.03 -18.72
C LEU A 593 -10.27 -36.43 -19.21
N GLU A 594 -11.18 -37.27 -19.69
CA GLU A 594 -12.47 -36.86 -20.21
C GLU A 594 -13.40 -36.26 -19.14
N ASP A 595 -13.14 -36.53 -17.85
CA ASP A 595 -13.94 -36.00 -16.74
C ASP A 595 -13.55 -34.55 -16.36
N LEU A 596 -12.40 -34.05 -16.83
CA LEU A 596 -11.84 -32.74 -16.46
C LEU A 596 -12.85 -31.60 -16.59
N ARG A 597 -13.65 -31.61 -17.67
CA ARG A 597 -14.65 -30.57 -17.95
C ARG A 597 -15.74 -30.45 -16.88
N ARG A 598 -16.01 -31.53 -16.14
CA ARG A 598 -17.07 -31.60 -15.12
C ARG A 598 -16.55 -31.28 -13.73
N ASP A 599 -15.23 -31.35 -13.51
CA ASP A 599 -14.64 -31.16 -12.20
C ASP A 599 -14.81 -29.70 -11.74
N GLU A 600 -15.38 -29.53 -10.56
CA GLU A 600 -15.63 -28.19 -10.00
C GLU A 600 -14.36 -27.36 -9.84
N TRP A 601 -13.17 -27.96 -9.82
CA TRP A 601 -11.91 -27.23 -9.75
C TRP A 601 -11.79 -26.18 -10.87
N PHE A 602 -12.25 -26.46 -12.08
CA PHE A 602 -12.16 -25.54 -13.23
C PHE A 602 -13.15 -24.37 -13.19
N ILE A 603 -14.19 -24.45 -12.35
CA ILE A 603 -15.18 -23.38 -12.20
C ILE A 603 -14.94 -22.51 -10.96
N ARG A 604 -13.87 -22.73 -10.19
CA ARG A 604 -13.53 -21.88 -9.04
C ARG A 604 -12.68 -20.68 -9.47
N GLY A 605 -12.88 -19.54 -8.82
CA GLY A 605 -12.16 -18.29 -9.14
C GLY A 605 -10.65 -18.41 -8.89
N TRP A 606 -10.28 -18.75 -7.66
CA TRP A 606 -8.88 -18.84 -7.24
C TRP A 606 -8.05 -19.85 -8.05
N THR A 607 -8.65 -20.96 -8.50
CA THR A 607 -7.92 -22.01 -9.22
C THR A 607 -7.39 -21.57 -10.58
N LEU A 608 -7.84 -20.43 -11.12
CA LEU A 608 -7.28 -19.87 -12.36
C LEU A 608 -5.81 -19.48 -12.19
N GLN A 609 -5.49 -18.74 -11.12
CA GLN A 609 -4.09 -18.42 -10.82
C GLN A 609 -3.30 -19.65 -10.38
N GLU A 610 -3.95 -20.65 -9.77
CA GLU A 610 -3.29 -21.91 -9.39
C GLU A 610 -2.92 -22.77 -10.60
N LEU A 611 -3.62 -22.59 -11.73
CA LEU A 611 -3.30 -23.16 -13.04
C LEU A 611 -2.19 -22.38 -13.74
N LEU A 612 -2.31 -21.05 -13.77
CA LEU A 612 -1.45 -20.19 -14.59
C LEU A 612 -0.11 -19.87 -13.94
N ALA A 613 -0.08 -19.59 -12.63
CA ALA A 613 1.12 -19.10 -11.97
C ALA A 613 2.26 -20.14 -11.92
N PRO A 614 2.05 -21.40 -11.53
CA PRO A 614 3.15 -22.38 -11.41
C PRO A 614 3.83 -22.64 -12.74
N GLN A 615 5.16 -22.78 -12.71
CA GLN A 615 5.94 -23.21 -13.87
C GLN A 615 5.80 -24.72 -14.13
N LYS A 616 5.58 -25.50 -13.07
CA LYS A 616 5.41 -26.96 -13.15
C LYS A 616 4.15 -27.40 -12.44
N ILE A 617 3.42 -28.35 -13.01
CA ILE A 617 2.18 -28.87 -12.42
C ILE A 617 2.18 -30.40 -12.50
N LYS A 618 1.58 -31.05 -11.49
CA LYS A 618 1.21 -32.45 -11.59
C LYS A 618 -0.23 -32.69 -11.14
N PHE A 619 -1.06 -33.22 -12.03
CA PHE A 619 -2.45 -33.58 -11.79
C PHE A 619 -2.59 -35.00 -11.27
N PHE A 620 -3.41 -35.14 -10.23
CA PHE A 620 -3.82 -36.39 -9.66
C PHE A 620 -5.35 -36.48 -9.66
N ASN A 621 -5.86 -37.64 -10.05
CA ASN A 621 -7.28 -37.96 -9.97
C ASN A 621 -7.72 -38.20 -8.51
N LYS A 622 -9.01 -38.47 -8.31
CA LYS A 622 -9.58 -38.62 -6.96
C LYS A 622 -8.97 -39.79 -6.17
N GLU A 623 -8.44 -40.81 -6.83
CA GLU A 623 -7.72 -41.96 -6.25
C GLU A 623 -6.25 -41.68 -5.93
N TRP A 624 -5.72 -40.49 -6.22
CA TRP A 624 -4.29 -40.15 -6.15
C TRP A 624 -3.43 -40.89 -7.18
N GLN A 625 -3.99 -41.21 -8.34
CA GLN A 625 -3.21 -41.67 -9.49
C GLN A 625 -2.89 -40.47 -10.40
N PRO A 626 -1.66 -40.38 -10.94
CA PRO A 626 -1.30 -39.32 -11.86
C PRO A 626 -2.12 -39.46 -13.15
N LEU A 627 -2.60 -38.34 -13.71
CA LEU A 627 -3.39 -38.37 -14.96
C LEU A 627 -2.54 -38.64 -16.21
N THR A 628 -1.24 -38.36 -16.13
CA THR A 628 -0.26 -38.65 -17.19
C THR A 628 0.99 -39.29 -16.58
N ASP A 629 1.84 -39.88 -17.40
CA ASP A 629 3.11 -40.46 -16.96
C ASP A 629 4.24 -39.42 -16.76
N GLN A 630 4.06 -38.17 -17.20
CA GLN A 630 5.11 -37.14 -17.11
C GLN A 630 5.33 -36.66 -15.67
N GLU A 631 6.50 -36.12 -15.35
CA GLU A 631 6.71 -35.49 -14.03
C GLU A 631 6.11 -34.08 -13.95
N ASP A 632 6.08 -33.38 -15.08
CA ASP A 632 5.47 -32.07 -15.25
C ASP A 632 4.44 -32.13 -16.38
N ASP A 633 3.19 -31.94 -16.03
CA ASP A 633 2.05 -31.98 -16.94
C ASP A 633 1.97 -30.73 -17.84
N LYS A 634 2.81 -29.71 -17.60
CA LYS A 634 2.98 -28.56 -18.49
C LYS A 634 4.05 -28.77 -19.58
N GLU A 635 4.80 -29.87 -19.57
CA GLU A 635 5.77 -30.14 -20.65
C GLU A 635 5.05 -30.25 -22.02
N GLU A 636 5.77 -29.91 -23.09
CA GLU A 636 5.25 -29.95 -24.47
C GLU A 636 4.75 -31.37 -24.85
N ASP A 637 3.74 -31.42 -25.73
CA ASP A 637 3.17 -32.64 -26.34
C ASP A 637 2.48 -33.64 -25.38
N THR A 638 1.92 -33.18 -24.24
CA THR A 638 1.04 -34.05 -23.44
C THR A 638 -0.41 -34.03 -23.96
N PRO A 639 -1.12 -35.18 -24.01
CA PRO A 639 -2.56 -35.21 -24.33
C PRO A 639 -3.40 -34.36 -23.37
N LEU A 640 -2.89 -34.08 -22.17
CA LEU A 640 -3.55 -33.27 -21.16
C LEU A 640 -3.60 -31.78 -21.54
N MET A 641 -2.55 -31.23 -22.16
CA MET A 641 -2.51 -29.80 -22.52
C MET A 641 -3.60 -29.44 -23.52
N THR A 642 -3.84 -30.28 -24.53
CA THR A 642 -4.93 -30.10 -25.49
C THR A 642 -6.30 -30.16 -24.81
N VAL A 643 -6.50 -31.08 -23.87
CA VAL A 643 -7.76 -31.15 -23.09
C VAL A 643 -7.91 -29.91 -22.18
N LEU A 644 -6.83 -29.41 -21.60
CA LEU A 644 -6.85 -28.19 -20.79
C LEU A 644 -7.20 -26.96 -21.64
N GLU A 645 -6.68 -26.84 -22.86
CA GLU A 645 -7.06 -25.78 -23.80
C GLU A 645 -8.56 -25.85 -24.13
N GLU A 646 -9.09 -27.04 -24.42
CA GLU A 646 -10.52 -27.23 -24.68
C GLU A 646 -11.42 -26.90 -23.48
N VAL A 647 -10.99 -27.27 -22.26
CA VAL A 647 -11.77 -27.07 -21.02
C VAL A 647 -11.73 -25.61 -20.57
N THR A 648 -10.58 -24.95 -20.70
CA THR A 648 -10.36 -23.61 -20.13
C THR A 648 -10.49 -22.48 -21.15
N GLY A 649 -10.34 -22.77 -22.44
CA GLY A 649 -10.24 -21.76 -23.50
C GLY A 649 -8.93 -20.96 -23.46
N ILE A 650 -7.91 -21.45 -22.75
CA ILE A 650 -6.59 -20.85 -22.63
C ILE A 650 -5.63 -21.62 -23.54
N SER A 651 -4.89 -20.92 -24.41
CA SER A 651 -3.97 -21.58 -25.34
C SER A 651 -2.88 -22.34 -24.61
N GLU A 652 -2.40 -23.44 -25.20
CA GLU A 652 -1.32 -24.25 -24.63
C GLU A 652 -0.10 -23.40 -24.25
N THR A 653 0.26 -22.42 -25.10
CA THR A 653 1.35 -21.47 -24.84
C THR A 653 1.18 -20.65 -23.56
N GLU A 654 -0.02 -20.15 -23.28
CA GLU A 654 -0.32 -19.39 -22.07
C GLU A 654 -0.43 -20.30 -20.85
N LEU A 655 -0.84 -21.56 -21.02
CA LEU A 655 -0.86 -22.55 -19.95
C LEU A 655 0.57 -22.96 -19.56
N GLN A 656 1.49 -23.08 -20.51
CA GLN A 656 2.89 -23.47 -20.29
C GLN A 656 3.70 -22.38 -19.60
N ASP A 657 3.79 -21.19 -20.22
CA ASP A 657 4.55 -20.07 -19.68
C ASP A 657 3.73 -18.78 -19.65
N PHE A 658 2.85 -18.72 -18.67
CA PHE A 658 2.04 -17.54 -18.42
C PHE A 658 2.88 -16.36 -17.94
N SER A 659 2.78 -15.20 -18.60
CA SER A 659 3.38 -13.95 -18.14
C SER A 659 2.33 -13.05 -17.46
N PRO A 660 2.47 -12.72 -16.17
CA PRO A 660 1.56 -11.79 -15.50
C PRO A 660 1.85 -10.36 -15.96
N VAL A 661 0.88 -9.74 -16.64
CA VAL A 661 0.98 -8.37 -17.18
C VAL A 661 -0.43 -7.78 -17.35
N PRO A 662 -0.60 -6.44 -17.26
CA PRO A 662 -1.88 -5.77 -17.47
C PRO A 662 -2.17 -5.58 -18.97
N GLN A 663 -2.13 -6.67 -19.75
CA GLN A 663 -2.35 -6.69 -21.20
C GLN A 663 -3.35 -7.79 -21.58
N HIS A 664 -3.98 -7.67 -22.75
CA HIS A 664 -4.99 -8.63 -23.23
C HIS A 664 -6.11 -8.85 -22.19
N ILE A 665 -6.58 -7.75 -21.58
CA ILE A 665 -7.45 -7.77 -20.41
C ILE A 665 -8.78 -8.42 -20.73
N ASP A 666 -9.38 -8.07 -21.86
CA ASP A 666 -10.63 -8.69 -22.34
C ASP A 666 -10.51 -10.21 -22.46
N LYS A 667 -9.48 -10.70 -23.16
CA LYS A 667 -9.22 -12.14 -23.32
C LYS A 667 -9.01 -12.81 -21.96
N ARG A 668 -8.15 -12.26 -21.11
CA ARG A 668 -7.87 -12.82 -19.77
C ARG A 668 -9.12 -12.80 -18.86
N MET A 669 -10.00 -11.81 -19.02
CA MET A 669 -11.28 -11.76 -18.30
C MET A 669 -12.26 -12.86 -18.76
N THR A 670 -12.21 -13.29 -20.02
CA THR A 670 -13.04 -14.43 -20.49
C THR A 670 -12.68 -15.74 -19.78
N TRP A 671 -11.41 -15.95 -19.44
CA TRP A 671 -10.96 -17.12 -18.67
C TRP A 671 -11.53 -17.15 -17.24
N ALA A 672 -11.84 -15.97 -16.70
CA ALA A 672 -12.44 -15.78 -15.39
C ALA A 672 -13.99 -15.72 -15.42
N ALA A 673 -14.59 -15.48 -16.58
CA ALA A 673 -16.02 -15.18 -16.72
C ALA A 673 -16.96 -16.27 -16.19
N GLN A 674 -16.58 -17.54 -16.34
CA GLN A 674 -17.39 -18.68 -15.89
C GLN A 674 -17.04 -19.15 -14.48
N ARG A 675 -16.05 -18.51 -13.83
CA ARG A 675 -15.54 -18.93 -12.53
C ARG A 675 -16.31 -18.27 -11.38
N ARG A 676 -16.46 -19.01 -10.29
CA ARG A 676 -17.25 -18.65 -9.11
C ARG A 676 -16.36 -18.54 -7.89
N THR A 677 -16.63 -17.54 -7.06
CA THR A 677 -15.91 -17.31 -5.82
C THR A 677 -16.84 -17.43 -4.62
N THR A 678 -16.29 -17.85 -3.48
CA THR A 678 -17.05 -17.98 -2.23
C THR A 678 -17.38 -16.62 -1.64
N ARG A 679 -16.41 -15.70 -1.63
CA ARG A 679 -16.63 -14.29 -1.28
C ARG A 679 -16.83 -13.48 -2.54
N ALA A 680 -17.71 -12.48 -2.49
CA ALA A 680 -18.03 -11.66 -3.66
C ALA A 680 -16.80 -10.89 -4.16
N GLU A 681 -15.96 -10.39 -3.25
CA GLU A 681 -14.78 -9.57 -3.55
C GLU A 681 -13.64 -10.37 -4.19
N ASP A 682 -13.61 -11.69 -3.97
CA ASP A 682 -12.60 -12.57 -4.54
C ASP A 682 -12.66 -12.61 -6.08
N VAL A 683 -13.78 -12.17 -6.69
CA VAL A 683 -13.88 -11.96 -8.15
C VAL A 683 -12.80 -11.00 -8.67
N ALA A 684 -12.35 -10.07 -7.82
CA ALA A 684 -11.26 -9.15 -8.10
C ALA A 684 -9.93 -9.68 -7.58
N TYR A 685 -9.92 -10.17 -6.33
CA TYR A 685 -8.66 -10.55 -5.67
C TYR A 685 -7.97 -11.75 -6.33
N SER A 686 -8.74 -12.70 -6.86
CA SER A 686 -8.18 -13.86 -7.60
C SER A 686 -7.54 -13.50 -8.94
N LEU A 687 -7.75 -12.28 -9.43
CA LEU A 687 -7.23 -11.82 -10.73
C LEU A 687 -6.04 -10.88 -10.61
N MET A 688 -5.75 -10.35 -9.42
CA MET A 688 -4.71 -9.32 -9.25
C MET A 688 -3.33 -9.81 -9.70
N GLY A 689 -3.00 -11.06 -9.38
CA GLY A 689 -1.73 -11.68 -9.77
C GLY A 689 -1.63 -12.02 -11.27
N ILE A 690 -2.76 -12.33 -11.92
CA ILE A 690 -2.82 -12.59 -13.37
C ILE A 690 -2.41 -11.33 -14.16
N PHE A 691 -2.71 -10.16 -13.62
CA PHE A 691 -2.41 -8.87 -14.25
C PHE A 691 -1.22 -8.12 -13.65
N ASP A 692 -0.54 -8.71 -12.66
CA ASP A 692 0.55 -8.07 -11.90
C ASP A 692 0.16 -6.70 -11.33
N VAL A 693 -1.03 -6.61 -10.74
CA VAL A 693 -1.52 -5.39 -10.07
C VAL A 693 -1.75 -5.65 -8.59
N SER A 694 -1.61 -4.61 -7.77
CA SER A 694 -1.82 -4.70 -6.32
C SER A 694 -3.12 -4.02 -5.90
N LEU A 695 -3.92 -4.73 -5.10
CA LEU A 695 -5.16 -4.23 -4.52
C LEU A 695 -5.11 -4.32 -3.00
N GLN A 696 -5.65 -3.30 -2.34
CA GLN A 696 -5.93 -3.40 -0.91
C GLN A 696 -7.09 -4.37 -0.68
N ILE A 697 -6.96 -5.28 0.29
CA ILE A 697 -8.03 -6.22 0.64
C ILE A 697 -9.04 -5.53 1.56
N ALA A 698 -10.30 -5.51 1.13
CA ALA A 698 -11.42 -4.88 1.82
C ALA A 698 -12.66 -5.78 1.73
N TYR A 699 -12.70 -6.84 2.53
CA TYR A 699 -13.87 -7.71 2.62
C TYR A 699 -15.08 -6.97 3.22
N GLY A 700 -16.26 -7.13 2.62
CA GLY A 700 -17.49 -6.43 2.98
C GLY A 700 -17.81 -5.23 2.09
N GLU A 701 -16.95 -4.89 1.14
CA GLU A 701 -17.19 -3.80 0.20
C GLU A 701 -18.12 -4.19 -0.97
N GLY A 702 -18.30 -5.50 -1.21
CA GLY A 702 -19.08 -6.04 -2.33
C GLY A 702 -18.27 -6.28 -3.60
N GLY A 703 -18.62 -7.34 -4.34
CA GLY A 703 -17.89 -7.80 -5.53
C GLY A 703 -17.77 -6.77 -6.64
N GLU A 704 -18.84 -6.05 -6.98
CA GLU A 704 -18.79 -5.00 -8.02
C GLU A 704 -17.83 -3.86 -7.67
N ARG A 705 -17.74 -3.47 -6.38
CA ARG A 705 -16.82 -2.41 -5.96
C ARG A 705 -15.38 -2.90 -5.98
N ALA A 706 -15.12 -4.10 -5.46
CA ALA A 706 -13.81 -4.74 -5.54
C ALA A 706 -13.34 -4.87 -7.00
N PHE A 707 -14.25 -5.28 -7.90
CA PHE A 707 -13.96 -5.39 -9.33
C PHE A 707 -13.72 -4.02 -9.98
N GLY A 708 -14.49 -3.00 -9.61
CA GLY A 708 -14.23 -1.61 -10.02
C GLY A 708 -12.81 -1.15 -9.66
N ARG A 709 -12.33 -1.43 -8.44
CA ARG A 709 -10.95 -1.12 -8.02
C ARG A 709 -9.91 -1.90 -8.83
N LEU A 710 -10.18 -3.16 -9.20
CA LEU A 710 -9.31 -3.91 -10.11
C LEU A 710 -9.22 -3.23 -11.47
N ILE A 711 -10.34 -2.82 -12.05
CA ILE A 711 -10.38 -2.11 -13.34
C ILE A 711 -9.59 -0.79 -13.26
N GLU A 712 -9.74 -0.03 -12.18
CA GLU A 712 -8.96 1.19 -11.95
C GLU A 712 -7.46 0.90 -11.88
N ALA A 713 -7.04 -0.14 -11.15
CA ALA A 713 -5.65 -0.55 -11.05
C ALA A 713 -5.08 -0.96 -12.43
N LEU A 714 -5.85 -1.69 -13.24
CA LEU A 714 -5.47 -2.06 -14.61
C LEU A 714 -5.29 -0.84 -15.52
N MET A 715 -6.17 0.15 -15.41
CA MET A 715 -6.03 1.42 -16.13
C MET A 715 -4.74 2.14 -15.75
N HIS A 716 -4.36 2.13 -14.47
CA HIS A 716 -3.14 2.79 -13.98
C HIS A 716 -1.85 2.04 -14.37
N ALA A 717 -1.89 0.70 -14.36
CA ALA A 717 -0.71 -0.15 -14.54
C ALA A 717 -0.17 -0.21 -15.99
N GLY A 718 -0.94 0.23 -16.98
CA GLY A 718 -0.49 0.15 -18.38
C GLY A 718 -1.46 0.70 -19.43
N GLY A 719 -2.73 0.91 -19.08
CA GLY A 719 -3.72 1.55 -19.97
C GLY A 719 -4.01 0.77 -21.25
N ASP A 720 -3.88 -0.56 -21.23
CA ASP A 720 -4.25 -1.41 -22.39
C ASP A 720 -5.72 -1.16 -22.72
N SER A 721 -5.98 -0.79 -23.98
CA SER A 721 -7.31 -0.42 -24.46
C SER A 721 -8.34 -1.54 -24.25
N SER A 722 -7.92 -2.79 -24.24
CA SER A 722 -8.79 -3.96 -24.01
C SER A 722 -9.54 -3.90 -22.68
N VAL A 723 -9.07 -3.14 -21.68
CA VAL A 723 -9.80 -2.94 -20.40
C VAL A 723 -11.21 -2.39 -20.63
N LEU A 724 -11.42 -1.67 -21.73
CA LEU A 724 -12.72 -1.11 -22.08
C LEU A 724 -13.47 -1.93 -23.14
N ASN A 725 -12.95 -3.04 -23.65
CA ASN A 725 -13.62 -3.89 -24.64
C ASN A 725 -14.63 -4.84 -23.98
N TRP A 726 -15.80 -4.31 -23.61
CA TRP A 726 -16.85 -5.06 -22.92
C TRP A 726 -18.26 -4.61 -23.34
N ALA A 727 -19.25 -5.50 -23.32
CA ALA A 727 -20.63 -5.22 -23.71
C ALA A 727 -21.69 -5.75 -22.73
N GLY A 728 -21.29 -6.45 -21.67
CA GLY A 728 -22.23 -6.92 -20.66
C GLY A 728 -22.73 -5.81 -19.74
N ASP A 729 -23.06 -6.19 -18.51
CA ASP A 729 -23.65 -5.23 -17.57
C ASP A 729 -22.62 -4.18 -17.08
N PRO A 730 -23.02 -2.90 -17.02
CA PRO A 730 -22.23 -1.85 -16.40
C PRO A 730 -22.25 -1.97 -14.87
N ALA A 731 -21.13 -1.65 -14.22
CA ALA A 731 -21.04 -1.60 -12.76
C ALA A 731 -21.96 -0.52 -12.19
N ARG A 732 -22.51 -0.76 -10.99
CA ARG A 732 -23.24 0.25 -10.21
C ARG A 732 -22.27 1.18 -9.48
N HIS A 733 -21.37 1.81 -10.22
CA HIS A 733 -20.37 2.70 -9.68
C HIS A 733 -20.93 4.13 -9.52
N HIS A 734 -20.60 4.78 -8.41
CA HIS A 734 -21.15 6.09 -8.04
C HIS A 734 -20.72 7.25 -8.94
N VAL A 735 -19.69 7.04 -9.77
CA VAL A 735 -19.05 8.09 -10.60
C VAL A 735 -19.23 7.86 -12.10
N SER A 736 -19.23 6.61 -12.58
CA SER A 736 -19.24 6.30 -14.01
C SER A 736 -19.90 4.96 -14.27
N ARG A 737 -20.75 4.86 -15.31
CA ARG A 737 -21.30 3.59 -15.79
C ARG A 737 -20.46 2.98 -16.93
N ALA A 738 -19.30 3.57 -17.23
CA ALA A 738 -18.37 3.09 -18.25
C ALA A 738 -17.42 1.99 -17.73
N LEU A 739 -17.61 1.53 -16.49
CA LEU A 739 -16.90 0.39 -15.91
C LEU A 739 -17.75 -0.90 -16.02
N PRO A 740 -17.14 -2.07 -16.28
CA PRO A 740 -17.83 -3.35 -16.32
C PRO A 740 -18.18 -3.85 -14.91
N ALA A 741 -19.30 -4.54 -14.76
CA ALA A 741 -19.75 -5.08 -13.48
C ALA A 741 -18.96 -6.33 -13.01
N SER A 742 -18.47 -7.14 -13.95
CA SER A 742 -17.77 -8.40 -13.64
C SER A 742 -16.95 -8.90 -14.85
N PRO A 743 -16.11 -9.95 -14.70
CA PRO A 743 -15.42 -10.58 -15.83
C PRO A 743 -16.38 -11.10 -16.92
N ALA A 744 -17.61 -11.50 -16.55
CA ALA A 744 -18.62 -11.93 -17.51
C ALA A 744 -19.04 -10.82 -18.50
N SER A 745 -18.81 -9.55 -18.16
CA SER A 745 -19.09 -8.42 -19.05
C SER A 745 -18.21 -8.40 -20.31
N TYR A 746 -17.10 -9.15 -20.32
CA TYR A 746 -16.13 -9.24 -21.43
C TYR A 746 -16.40 -10.41 -22.39
N VAL A 747 -17.42 -11.24 -22.16
CA VAL A 747 -17.67 -12.43 -23.00
C VAL A 747 -18.29 -12.03 -24.35
N GLY A 748 -17.78 -12.62 -25.44
CA GLY A 748 -18.37 -12.51 -26.78
C GLY A 748 -17.79 -11.41 -27.67
N HIS A 749 -16.56 -10.94 -27.38
CA HIS A 749 -15.87 -9.91 -28.15
C HIS A 749 -14.74 -10.49 -29.01
N PRO A 750 -14.48 -9.90 -30.20
CA PRO A 750 -13.38 -10.33 -31.06
C PRO A 750 -12.03 -9.99 -30.43
N ASP A 751 -11.03 -10.86 -30.66
CA ASP A 751 -9.64 -10.61 -30.29
C ASP A 751 -9.12 -9.35 -30.99
N ILE A 752 -8.50 -8.46 -30.22
CA ILE A 752 -8.00 -7.17 -30.72
C ILE A 752 -6.49 -7.25 -30.96
N VAL A 753 -6.05 -6.70 -32.10
CA VAL A 753 -4.66 -6.28 -32.30
C VAL A 753 -4.41 -5.00 -31.50
N ARG A 754 -3.44 -5.03 -30.58
CA ARG A 754 -3.13 -3.95 -29.63
C ARG A 754 -3.22 -2.55 -30.25
N ILE A 755 -3.99 -1.69 -29.59
CA ILE A 755 -4.16 -0.29 -29.96
C ILE A 755 -3.58 0.60 -28.87
N GLY A 756 -2.26 0.85 -28.96
CA GLY A 756 -1.55 1.86 -28.17
C GLY A 756 -1.82 1.88 -26.65
N ARG A 757 -1.47 2.99 -26.01
CA ARG A 757 -1.77 3.26 -24.60
C ARG A 757 -2.80 4.37 -24.54
N LEU A 758 -3.89 4.16 -23.80
CA LEU A 758 -4.89 5.20 -23.57
C LEU A 758 -4.62 5.92 -22.25
N ASP A 759 -4.66 7.26 -22.26
CA ASP A 759 -4.65 8.09 -21.04
C ASP A 759 -6.04 8.08 -20.41
N LEU A 760 -6.30 7.09 -19.57
CA LEU A 760 -7.57 6.87 -18.87
C LEU A 760 -7.43 7.30 -17.41
N ALA A 761 -8.32 8.17 -16.95
CA ALA A 761 -8.37 8.57 -15.54
C ALA A 761 -9.82 8.65 -15.04
N LEU A 762 -10.12 7.95 -13.95
CA LEU A 762 -11.40 8.10 -13.27
C LEU A 762 -11.37 9.41 -12.46
N THR A 763 -12.31 10.31 -12.73
CA THR A 763 -12.43 11.61 -12.06
C THR A 763 -13.79 11.72 -11.39
N SER A 764 -14.01 12.69 -10.50
CA SER A 764 -15.33 12.93 -9.89
C SER A 764 -16.47 13.21 -10.91
N ARG A 765 -16.15 13.43 -12.19
CA ARG A 765 -17.11 13.67 -13.27
C ARG A 765 -17.42 12.44 -14.15
N GLY A 766 -16.70 11.34 -13.95
CA GLY A 766 -16.75 10.18 -14.84
C GLY A 766 -15.36 9.71 -15.30
N LEU A 767 -15.34 8.69 -16.15
CA LEU A 767 -14.13 8.20 -16.78
C LEU A 767 -13.68 9.20 -17.85
N ARG A 768 -12.57 9.89 -17.61
CA ARG A 768 -11.99 10.85 -18.56
C ARG A 768 -11.30 10.09 -19.69
N VAL A 769 -11.78 10.27 -20.93
CA VAL A 769 -11.22 9.64 -22.13
C VAL A 769 -11.10 10.67 -23.26
N PRO A 770 -9.92 10.85 -23.88
CA PRO A 770 -9.78 11.68 -25.07
C PRO A 770 -10.21 10.90 -26.33
N LEU A 771 -11.23 11.39 -27.04
CA LEU A 771 -11.84 10.72 -28.19
C LEU A 771 -11.96 11.67 -29.39
N VAL A 772 -11.83 11.12 -30.60
CA VAL A 772 -12.33 11.78 -31.81
C VAL A 772 -13.81 11.41 -31.95
N VAL A 773 -14.69 12.39 -31.73
CA VAL A 773 -16.14 12.21 -31.73
C VAL A 773 -16.69 12.48 -33.13
N LEU A 774 -17.25 11.45 -33.75
CA LEU A 774 -17.81 11.48 -35.11
C LEU A 774 -19.34 11.32 -35.05
N PRO A 775 -20.12 12.39 -35.33
CA PRO A 775 -21.58 12.33 -35.24
C PRO A 775 -22.20 11.31 -36.21
N LEU A 776 -23.20 10.57 -35.73
CA LEU A 776 -23.95 9.61 -36.55
C LEU A 776 -25.34 10.15 -36.93
N GLU A 777 -25.73 9.92 -38.19
CA GLU A 777 -27.11 10.01 -38.65
C GLU A 777 -27.75 8.63 -38.70
N VAL A 778 -28.92 8.51 -38.09
CA VAL A 778 -29.73 7.29 -38.11
C VAL A 778 -30.45 7.22 -39.46
N THR A 779 -29.93 6.41 -40.38
CA THR A 779 -30.63 6.04 -41.62
C THR A 779 -31.72 5.04 -41.28
N ARG A 780 -32.98 5.51 -41.21
CA ARG A 780 -34.21 4.77 -40.84
C ARG A 780 -34.18 3.27 -41.17
N PRO A 781 -34.28 2.39 -40.16
CA PRO A 781 -35.29 1.33 -40.13
C PRO A 781 -36.48 1.80 -39.29
N GLU A 782 -37.69 1.41 -39.64
CA GLU A 782 -38.86 1.63 -38.78
C GLU A 782 -38.65 0.84 -37.49
N PHE A 783 -38.45 1.55 -36.37
CA PHE A 783 -38.28 0.95 -35.05
C PHE A 783 -39.63 0.82 -34.36
N ASP A 784 -40.05 -0.41 -34.08
CA ASP A 784 -41.26 -0.76 -33.33
C ASP A 784 -41.01 -0.91 -31.81
N GLY A 785 -39.83 -0.49 -31.33
CA GLY A 785 -39.45 -0.55 -29.91
C GLY A 785 -38.87 -1.90 -29.47
N HIS A 786 -38.61 -2.82 -30.41
CA HIS A 786 -37.86 -4.06 -30.18
C HIS A 786 -36.34 -3.88 -30.44
N PRO A 787 -35.47 -4.63 -29.74
CA PRO A 787 -34.03 -4.59 -29.99
C PRO A 787 -33.74 -5.09 -31.41
N VAL A 788 -33.14 -4.25 -32.23
CA VAL A 788 -32.76 -4.57 -33.61
C VAL A 788 -31.32 -5.08 -33.62
N VAL A 789 -31.03 -6.07 -34.45
CA VAL A 789 -29.67 -6.59 -34.69
C VAL A 789 -29.16 -5.98 -36.00
N ASN A 790 -27.92 -5.47 -36.01
CA ASN A 790 -27.26 -4.82 -37.15
C ASN A 790 -27.91 -3.51 -37.61
N LEU A 791 -27.64 -2.43 -36.88
CA LEU A 791 -28.05 -1.08 -37.26
C LEU A 791 -27.04 -0.42 -38.18
N LYS A 792 -27.54 0.14 -39.28
CA LYS A 792 -26.78 0.95 -40.21
C LYS A 792 -26.79 2.39 -39.78
N PHE A 793 -25.63 2.91 -39.42
CA PHE A 793 -25.42 4.33 -39.17
C PHE A 793 -24.70 4.96 -40.36
N ARG A 794 -25.13 6.14 -40.78
CA ARG A 794 -24.46 6.94 -41.80
C ARG A 794 -23.71 8.07 -41.11
N CYS A 795 -22.44 8.29 -41.43
CA CYS A 795 -21.74 9.51 -41.03
C CYS A 795 -21.87 10.54 -42.18
N PRO A 796 -22.75 11.55 -42.06
CA PRO A 796 -23.14 12.43 -43.16
C PRO A 796 -22.06 13.44 -43.57
N HIS A 797 -21.13 13.73 -42.68
CA HIS A 797 -19.99 14.58 -42.95
C HIS A 797 -18.75 13.71 -42.81
N HIS A 798 -17.85 13.83 -43.79
CA HIS A 798 -16.52 13.20 -43.81
C HIS A 798 -16.40 11.75 -44.38
N GLY A 799 -17.10 11.34 -45.46
CA GLY A 799 -16.60 10.20 -46.29
C GLY A 799 -16.54 8.77 -45.67
N ILE A 800 -16.98 8.55 -44.42
CA ILE A 800 -16.86 7.26 -43.69
C ILE A 800 -17.82 6.18 -44.22
N GLY A 801 -18.89 6.54 -44.92
CA GLY A 801 -19.87 5.59 -45.46
C GLY A 801 -20.89 5.06 -44.43
N GLU A 802 -21.38 3.83 -44.63
CA GLU A 802 -22.33 3.14 -43.75
C GLU A 802 -21.57 2.21 -42.77
N VAL A 803 -21.74 2.42 -41.47
CA VAL A 803 -21.17 1.55 -40.41
C VAL A 803 -22.28 0.64 -39.88
N ASN A 804 -22.06 -0.67 -39.92
CA ASN A 804 -22.95 -1.65 -39.30
C ASN A 804 -22.56 -1.83 -37.84
N ILE A 805 -23.51 -1.63 -36.93
CA ILE A 805 -23.31 -1.79 -35.49
C ILE A 805 -24.20 -2.94 -35.01
N ASP A 806 -23.58 -3.96 -34.43
CA ASP A 806 -24.30 -4.99 -33.70
C ASP A 806 -24.76 -4.42 -32.36
N SER A 807 -26.07 -4.33 -32.19
CA SER A 807 -26.67 -3.72 -31.02
C SER A 807 -27.51 -4.66 -30.18
N ARG A 808 -27.20 -5.97 -30.22
CA ARG A 808 -27.85 -7.02 -29.42
C ARG A 808 -28.26 -6.50 -28.03
N GLY A 809 -29.57 -6.45 -27.77
CA GLY A 809 -30.14 -6.09 -26.47
C GLY A 809 -30.36 -4.60 -26.19
N TYR A 810 -29.93 -3.70 -27.08
CA TYR A 810 -30.10 -2.26 -26.91
C TYR A 810 -31.21 -1.68 -27.81
N LYS A 811 -32.00 -0.73 -27.29
CA LYS A 811 -33.09 -0.07 -28.01
C LYS A 811 -32.64 1.32 -28.47
N PHE A 812 -32.94 1.67 -29.72
CA PHE A 812 -32.54 2.96 -30.30
C PHE A 812 -33.76 3.82 -30.59
N ASN A 813 -33.57 5.14 -30.49
CA ASN A 813 -34.53 6.12 -30.94
C ASN A 813 -33.99 6.80 -32.20
N ALA A 814 -34.86 7.09 -33.17
CA ALA A 814 -34.45 7.78 -34.40
C ALA A 814 -34.33 9.31 -34.19
N ILE A 815 -33.56 9.75 -33.19
CA ILE A 815 -33.34 11.17 -32.90
C ILE A 815 -32.08 11.64 -33.63
N PRO A 816 -32.17 12.64 -34.53
CA PRO A 816 -31.00 13.17 -35.22
C PRO A 816 -29.92 13.63 -34.25
N ARG A 817 -28.66 13.30 -34.58
CA ARG A 817 -27.46 13.75 -33.83
C ARG A 817 -27.41 13.26 -32.38
N GLN A 818 -28.21 12.28 -31.96
CA GLN A 818 -28.17 11.74 -30.60
C GLN A 818 -26.98 10.80 -30.37
N TYR A 819 -26.47 10.18 -31.44
CA TYR A 819 -25.42 9.19 -31.38
C TYR A 819 -24.13 9.68 -32.05
N ALA A 820 -22.99 9.19 -31.56
CA ALA A 820 -21.68 9.42 -32.17
C ALA A 820 -20.78 8.20 -32.02
N LEU A 821 -19.80 8.07 -32.91
CA LEU A 821 -18.66 7.18 -32.73
C LEU A 821 -17.57 7.92 -31.96
N GLY A 822 -17.19 7.39 -30.81
CA GLY A 822 -16.02 7.83 -30.06
C GLY A 822 -14.80 7.02 -30.47
N VAL A 823 -14.04 7.51 -31.44
CA VAL A 823 -12.80 6.87 -31.91
C VAL A 823 -11.68 7.18 -30.93
N PHE A 824 -11.06 6.14 -30.37
CA PHE A 824 -9.97 6.28 -29.39
C PHE A 824 -8.59 5.95 -29.99
N HIS A 825 -8.54 5.28 -31.15
CA HIS A 825 -7.32 5.05 -31.92
C HIS A 825 -7.09 6.16 -32.93
N TYR A 826 -6.21 7.11 -32.63
CA TYR A 826 -5.83 8.17 -33.56
C TYR A 826 -4.39 8.61 -33.31
N ILE A 827 -3.76 9.16 -34.34
CA ILE A 827 -2.43 9.75 -34.23
C ILE A 827 -2.61 11.22 -33.82
N PRO A 828 -2.09 11.62 -32.64
CA PRO A 828 -2.24 13.00 -32.16
C PRO A 828 -1.46 13.97 -33.06
N ALA A 829 -1.99 15.17 -33.17
CA ALA A 829 -1.40 16.24 -33.97
C ALA A 829 -0.14 16.81 -33.30
N GLU A 830 0.99 16.81 -34.01
CA GLU A 830 2.16 17.61 -33.61
C GLU A 830 1.86 19.10 -33.83
N ASP A 831 1.93 19.89 -32.76
CA ASP A 831 2.07 21.36 -32.72
C ASP A 831 1.25 22.20 -33.71
N SER A 832 -0.03 21.83 -33.95
CA SER A 832 -1.13 22.57 -34.64
C SER A 832 -1.82 21.81 -35.78
N SER A 833 -1.39 20.59 -36.09
CA SER A 833 -2.01 19.76 -37.13
C SER A 833 -3.38 19.18 -36.72
N ASN A 834 -4.06 18.54 -37.66
CA ASN A 834 -5.31 17.80 -37.44
C ASN A 834 -4.97 16.36 -36.98
N PRO A 835 -5.75 15.72 -36.08
CA PRO A 835 -5.57 14.31 -35.74
C PRO A 835 -5.71 13.41 -36.98
N GLY A 836 -4.81 12.44 -37.11
CA GLY A 836 -4.81 11.46 -38.18
C GLY A 836 -5.51 10.16 -37.78
N LEU A 837 -6.43 9.68 -38.60
CA LEU A 837 -7.15 8.42 -38.42
C LEU A 837 -6.58 7.36 -39.37
N PRO A 838 -6.16 6.18 -38.88
CA PRO A 838 -5.75 5.08 -39.73
C PRO A 838 -6.95 4.47 -40.49
N LYS A 839 -6.67 3.66 -41.52
CA LYS A 839 -7.69 2.99 -42.34
C LYS A 839 -8.65 2.13 -41.50
N GLU A 840 -8.12 1.33 -40.60
CA GLU A 840 -8.90 0.49 -39.68
C GLU A 840 -9.13 1.26 -38.37
N LEU A 841 -10.41 1.44 -38.03
CA LEU A 841 -10.81 2.19 -36.85
C LEU A 841 -11.55 1.33 -35.83
N THR A 842 -11.34 1.70 -34.58
CA THR A 842 -12.05 1.14 -33.43
C THR A 842 -12.68 2.26 -32.62
N ALA A 843 -13.97 2.11 -32.33
CA ALA A 843 -14.75 3.15 -31.66
C ALA A 843 -15.74 2.58 -30.64
N TYR A 844 -16.17 3.46 -29.74
CA TYR A 844 -17.38 3.27 -28.93
C TYR A 844 -18.59 3.85 -29.61
N LEU A 845 -19.75 3.27 -29.32
CA LEU A 845 -21.00 3.96 -29.52
C LEU A 845 -21.32 4.85 -28.32
N LEU A 846 -21.52 6.14 -28.58
CA LEU A 846 -21.87 7.14 -27.60
C LEU A 846 -23.29 7.64 -27.83
N GLU A 847 -23.99 7.94 -26.74
CA GLU A 847 -25.35 8.52 -26.72
C GLU A 847 -25.36 9.79 -25.85
N ARG A 848 -26.09 10.82 -26.26
CA ARG A 848 -26.37 12.01 -25.44
C ARG A 848 -27.85 12.16 -25.09
N THR A 849 -28.14 12.80 -23.97
CA THR A 849 -29.47 12.84 -23.34
C THR A 849 -30.42 13.91 -23.87
N GLU A 850 -29.95 15.04 -24.41
CA GLU A 850 -30.82 16.08 -24.99
C GLU A 850 -30.26 16.67 -26.30
N VAL A 851 -31.14 16.86 -27.29
CA VAL A 851 -30.86 17.65 -28.51
C VAL A 851 -32.07 18.54 -28.74
N GLU A 852 -31.93 19.86 -28.55
CA GLU A 852 -32.99 20.78 -28.98
C GLU A 852 -33.16 20.70 -30.50
N VAL A 853 -34.40 20.43 -30.92
CA VAL A 853 -34.75 19.97 -32.28
C VAL A 853 -34.54 21.06 -33.37
N ASN A 854 -34.28 22.31 -33.01
CA ASN A 854 -34.36 23.46 -33.95
C ASN A 854 -33.24 24.51 -33.81
N ASP A 855 -32.01 24.15 -33.42
CA ASP A 855 -30.92 25.14 -33.41
C ASP A 855 -30.13 25.15 -34.75
N PRO A 856 -30.24 26.22 -35.57
CA PRO A 856 -29.52 26.37 -36.82
C PRO A 856 -28.02 26.68 -36.64
N THR A 857 -27.53 26.89 -35.41
CA THR A 857 -26.09 27.10 -35.14
C THR A 857 -25.27 25.81 -35.12
N LEU A 858 -25.90 24.64 -35.21
CA LEU A 858 -25.25 23.32 -35.29
C LEU A 858 -24.82 22.95 -36.73
N THR A 859 -24.09 23.86 -37.38
CA THR A 859 -23.20 23.54 -38.51
C THR A 859 -21.81 24.04 -38.16
N GLY A 860 -20.99 23.14 -37.61
CA GLY A 860 -19.64 23.45 -37.11
C GLY A 860 -19.60 23.48 -35.57
N LEU A 861 -18.66 22.71 -35.01
CA LEU A 861 -18.45 22.60 -33.57
C LEU A 861 -17.83 23.87 -32.95
N SER A 862 -18.33 24.18 -31.75
CA SER A 862 -17.86 25.11 -30.70
C SER A 862 -18.22 26.60 -30.86
N ARG A 863 -18.87 27.19 -29.83
CA ARG A 863 -18.20 27.81 -28.66
C ARG A 863 -19.23 28.27 -27.60
N HIS A 864 -18.87 28.06 -26.34
CA HIS A 864 -19.38 28.72 -25.13
C HIS A 864 -20.83 28.44 -24.68
N HIS A 865 -20.98 27.45 -23.79
CA HIS A 865 -21.80 27.63 -22.59
C HIS A 865 -21.15 26.93 -21.38
N ARG A 866 -21.07 27.67 -20.27
CA ARG A 866 -20.75 27.15 -18.93
C ARG A 866 -22.07 26.71 -18.27
N SER A 867 -22.01 25.58 -17.57
CA SER A 867 -23.02 24.89 -16.71
C SER A 867 -24.28 24.43 -17.45
N THR A 868 -24.75 23.19 -17.41
CA THR A 868 -24.57 22.02 -16.52
C THR A 868 -25.20 20.81 -17.24
N GLU A 869 -24.58 19.61 -17.22
CA GLU A 869 -25.18 18.31 -17.62
C GLU A 869 -25.24 17.85 -19.11
N ASP A 870 -24.35 18.31 -20.01
CA ASP A 870 -24.15 17.64 -21.30
C ASP A 870 -22.99 16.63 -21.23
N GLY A 871 -23.29 15.33 -21.18
CA GLY A 871 -22.30 14.25 -21.18
C GLY A 871 -22.65 13.15 -22.19
N TRP A 872 -21.64 12.64 -22.89
CA TRP A 872 -21.79 11.41 -23.66
C TRP A 872 -21.82 10.22 -22.71
N ARG A 873 -22.80 9.35 -22.89
CA ARG A 873 -22.89 8.04 -22.25
C ARG A 873 -22.36 6.98 -23.21
N ARG A 874 -21.46 6.12 -22.75
CA ARG A 874 -21.07 4.92 -23.50
C ARG A 874 -22.22 3.90 -23.51
N ILE A 875 -22.56 3.39 -24.68
CA ILE A 875 -23.41 2.21 -24.84
C ILE A 875 -22.51 0.96 -24.74
N PRO A 876 -22.88 -0.06 -23.94
CA PRO A 876 -22.10 -1.28 -23.80
C PRO A 876 -22.28 -2.20 -25.01
N THR A 877 -21.76 -1.81 -26.17
CA THR A 877 -21.73 -2.64 -27.40
C THR A 877 -20.40 -3.38 -27.58
N GLY A 878 -19.43 -3.19 -26.68
CA GLY A 878 -18.03 -3.52 -26.95
C GLY A 878 -17.44 -2.56 -27.99
N PHE A 879 -16.30 -2.93 -28.55
CA PHE A 879 -15.68 -2.15 -29.62
C PHE A 879 -16.37 -2.38 -30.97
N ILE A 880 -16.49 -1.28 -31.73
CA ILE A 880 -17.04 -1.27 -33.07
C ILE A 880 -15.89 -1.09 -34.05
N TYR A 881 -15.84 -1.97 -35.05
CA TYR A 881 -14.81 -1.99 -36.08
C TYR A 881 -15.38 -1.56 -37.42
N PHE A 882 -14.64 -0.70 -38.12
CA PHE A 882 -14.97 -0.29 -39.48
C PHE A 882 -13.73 0.22 -40.20
N GLU A 883 -13.78 0.16 -41.54
CA GLU A 883 -12.72 0.67 -42.41
C GLU A 883 -13.15 1.98 -43.07
N LEU A 884 -12.20 2.90 -43.23
CA LEU A 884 -12.38 4.13 -44.00
C LEU A 884 -12.17 3.85 -45.50
N PRO A 885 -13.21 3.97 -46.36
CA PRO A 885 -13.11 3.64 -47.78
C PRO A 885 -12.23 4.61 -48.59
N GLU A 886 -12.02 5.83 -48.09
CA GLU A 886 -11.22 6.87 -48.75
C GLU A 886 -9.71 6.77 -48.47
N VAL A 887 -9.27 5.86 -47.59
CA VAL A 887 -7.86 5.67 -47.24
C VAL A 887 -7.28 4.50 -48.04
N PRO A 888 -6.33 4.75 -48.96
CA PRO A 888 -5.92 3.74 -49.95
C PRO A 888 -5.12 2.58 -49.36
N ASP A 889 -4.33 2.81 -48.30
CA ASP A 889 -3.47 1.80 -47.67
C ASP A 889 -3.27 2.04 -46.16
N PHE A 890 -2.62 1.08 -45.48
CA PHE A 890 -2.39 1.11 -44.03
C PHE A 890 -1.40 2.18 -43.56
N ALA A 891 -0.60 2.76 -44.46
CA ALA A 891 0.37 3.81 -44.13
C ALA A 891 -0.25 5.21 -44.25
N SER A 892 -1.38 5.31 -44.96
CA SER A 892 -2.09 6.56 -45.19
C SER A 892 -2.98 6.93 -44.00
N LEU A 893 -2.99 8.22 -43.66
CA LEU A 893 -3.82 8.77 -42.58
C LEU A 893 -4.88 9.69 -43.15
N TRP A 894 -6.05 9.63 -42.55
CA TRP A 894 -7.14 10.52 -42.84
C TRP A 894 -7.28 11.58 -41.75
N TYR A 895 -7.11 12.84 -42.12
CA TYR A 895 -7.04 13.93 -41.15
C TYR A 895 -8.41 14.52 -40.88
N VAL A 896 -8.81 14.54 -39.60
CA VAL A 896 -10.09 15.11 -39.14
C VAL A 896 -9.84 16.45 -38.47
N SER A 897 -10.76 17.41 -38.59
CA SER A 897 -10.67 18.70 -37.89
C SER A 897 -10.38 18.50 -36.40
N ARG A 898 -9.44 19.29 -35.85
CA ARG A 898 -9.14 19.30 -34.41
C ARG A 898 -10.37 19.55 -33.53
N THR A 899 -11.43 20.15 -34.06
CA THR A 899 -12.70 20.36 -33.34
C THR A 899 -13.42 19.05 -32.99
N CYS A 900 -13.14 17.94 -33.67
CA CYS A 900 -13.70 16.62 -33.37
C CYS A 900 -12.98 15.92 -32.22
N LEU A 901 -11.79 16.41 -31.82
CA LEU A 901 -11.06 15.87 -30.69
C LEU A 901 -11.60 16.46 -29.39
N GLU A 902 -12.28 15.64 -28.60
CA GLU A 902 -12.93 16.02 -27.35
C GLU A 902 -12.40 15.18 -26.18
N THR A 903 -12.25 15.81 -25.01
CA THR A 903 -12.07 15.07 -23.75
C THR A 903 -13.45 14.83 -23.14
N VAL A 904 -13.89 13.58 -23.19
CA VAL A 904 -15.20 13.14 -22.73
C VAL A 904 -15.11 12.56 -21.32
N TYR A 905 -16.20 12.68 -20.55
CA TYR A 905 -16.35 12.07 -19.22
C TYR A 905 -17.51 11.06 -19.29
N LEU A 906 -17.17 9.76 -19.37
CA LEU A 906 -18.11 8.65 -19.57
C LEU A 906 -18.63 8.05 -18.26
#